data_AF-A0A7K5CDW8-F1
#
_entry.id   AF-A0A7K5CDW8-F1
#
_cell.length_a   1.000
_cell.length_b   1.000
_cell.length_c   1.000
_cell.angle_alpha   90.00
_cell.angle_beta   90.00
_cell.angle_gamma   90.00
#
_symmetry.space_group_name_H-M   'P 1'
#
loop_
_entity.id
_entity.type
_entity.pdbx_description
1 polymer ?
#
loop_
_entity_poly.entity_id
_entity_poly.type
_entity_poly.pdbx_seq_one_letter_code
_entity_poly.pdbx_strand_id
1 'polypeptide(L)'
;VILILTKLYDYNLGSITESSLWRSTDYGTTYEKLNDKVGLKTILSYLYVCPTNKRKIMLLTDPEVESSLLISSDEGATYQKYRLNFYIHSLLFHPKQEDWILAYSQDQKLFSSVEFGRRWLLLHEGVTPNRFYWSMMGNGREPDLVHLEARTVDGYAQYITCKMQNCSEATRSKPFPGYIDHNSLIVQGDYVFVQLTSGGRPHYYVSYRRSPFAQMKLPKYSLPKDMHVISTDENQVFAAVQEWNQNDTYNLYISDTRGVYFTLALENVKSSQGLEGNVMIDLYEVAGIKGMFLANKKIDNQVKTFITYNKGRDWSLLQAPHTDLRGNPIHCLLPYCSLHLHLKVSDNPYTSGNIASRDTAPSIIVASGNIGTELSDNDISMFVTSDAGNTWRQIFEEEHSVLYLDQGGVLVAMKHTSLPIRHLWLSFDEGRSWSKYSFTSLPLFVDGVLGEPGEETLIMTVFGHFSHRSEWQLVKVDYKSIFDRRCEEEDYRPWQLHSQGEACIMGAKRIYRKRKSEKKCMQGKYAGAMTSEPCVCTEADFDCDYGYERHSNGQCLPAFWYNPSSLSKDCSLGQSYLNSTGYRKVVSNNCTDGVRERYTAKPQQCPGKPPQGLRIVTADGRLTAQQGHNVTFLVQLEEGDLQRSLIQVDFGDGIAVSYANLSSTEDGIKHIYQSVGIFRVTVLVENSLGSDSAVLYLHVTCPLEHVHLSLPFVTTKNKEINATAVLWPSQVGTLTYVWWFGNNTEPLITLEGSITFTFSVEGMNTITVQVSAGNTILQDTKTIAVYEKFQSLRLSFSPNLDDYNPDIPEWRRDISRVVKRALVETTGISSKHVLVAVLPGLPTSAELFILPYQDATGEKKRAAANLEQISETLIQKLNQNLVHFELKPGVRILVHAAHLTAAPLVDLTPSHSGSAMLMLLSVVFVGLAVFVIYKFKRKIPGLNIYAQMQNEKDQEMVSPVSQRDSIPNVPQSELMSPEQLVDEKLEVHPIEQPQATVQSPRKGNATKVVWTEDFQKACGSPRDFKPRPRAEVFPQLLSPRAQKKSLPM
;
A
#
# COMPACT_ATOMS: atom_id res chain seq x y z
N VAL A 1 39.81 11.87 20.59
CA VAL A 1 40.27 12.32 19.24
C VAL A 1 39.12 13.01 18.54
N ILE A 2 39.38 14.07 17.78
CA ILE A 2 38.39 14.77 16.93
C ILE A 2 38.84 14.65 15.47
N LEU A 3 37.90 14.44 14.55
CA LEU A 3 38.13 14.38 13.11
C LEU A 3 37.14 15.31 12.40
N ILE A 4 37.62 16.03 11.38
CA ILE A 4 36.82 16.97 10.59
C ILE A 4 37.04 16.67 9.11
N LEU A 5 35.95 16.48 8.37
CA LEU A 5 35.94 16.40 6.91
C LEU A 5 35.38 17.72 6.34
N THR A 6 36.27 18.60 5.89
CA THR A 6 35.89 19.80 5.14
C THR A 6 35.74 19.42 3.67
N LYS A 7 34.61 19.77 3.02
CA LYS A 7 34.34 19.49 1.60
C LYS A 7 33.77 20.71 0.88
N LEU A 8 34.14 20.88 -0.39
CA LEU A 8 33.59 21.86 -1.31
C LEU A 8 32.65 21.16 -2.29
N TYR A 9 31.36 21.48 -2.22
CA TYR A 9 30.33 20.90 -3.07
C TYR A 9 29.93 21.90 -4.16
N ASP A 10 29.98 21.50 -5.43
CA ASP A 10 29.54 22.35 -6.53
C ASP A 10 28.11 21.97 -6.94
N TYR A 11 27.16 22.85 -6.59
CA TYR A 11 25.74 22.69 -6.91
C TYR A 11 25.43 22.63 -8.41
N ASN A 12 26.34 23.07 -9.29
CA ASN A 12 26.17 22.96 -10.74
C ASN A 12 26.61 21.60 -11.29
N LEU A 13 27.53 20.93 -10.59
CA LEU A 13 28.06 19.60 -10.97
C LEU A 13 27.39 18.46 -10.20
N GLY A 14 26.80 18.73 -9.04
CA GLY A 14 26.18 17.73 -8.17
C GLY A 14 27.19 16.86 -7.39
N SER A 15 28.46 17.26 -7.36
CA SER A 15 29.58 16.47 -6.82
C SER A 15 30.55 17.30 -5.99
N ILE A 16 31.48 16.63 -5.30
CA ILE A 16 32.49 17.27 -4.45
C ILE A 16 33.75 17.54 -5.29
N THR A 17 34.17 18.79 -5.37
CA THR A 17 35.32 19.21 -6.18
C THR A 17 36.63 19.22 -5.39
N GLU A 18 36.57 19.48 -4.08
CA GLU A 18 37.71 19.35 -3.17
C GLU A 18 37.27 18.82 -1.80
N SER A 19 38.15 18.06 -1.15
CA SER A 19 37.98 17.62 0.23
C SER A 19 39.29 17.68 1.02
N SER A 20 39.20 17.89 2.32
CA SER A 20 40.34 17.81 3.24
C SER A 20 39.94 17.19 4.56
N LEU A 21 40.80 16.31 5.08
CA LEU A 21 40.61 15.60 6.34
C LEU A 21 41.57 16.16 7.40
N TRP A 22 41.05 16.45 8.58
CA TRP A 22 41.81 17.01 9.70
C TRP A 22 41.62 16.18 10.95
N ARG A 23 42.67 16.03 11.77
CA ARG A 23 42.66 15.22 13.00
C ARG A 23 43.29 15.95 14.18
N SER A 24 42.63 15.91 15.33
CA SER A 24 43.14 16.39 16.62
C SER A 24 43.19 15.26 17.64
N THR A 25 44.31 15.15 18.36
CA THR A 25 44.47 14.23 19.50
C THR A 25 44.37 14.93 20.87
N ASP A 26 44.18 16.25 20.89
CA ASP A 26 44.36 17.13 22.06
C ASP A 26 43.08 17.91 22.44
N TYR A 27 41.92 17.31 22.17
CA TYR A 27 40.60 17.92 22.36
C TYR A 27 40.43 19.23 21.56
N GLY A 28 40.95 19.27 20.34
CA GLY A 28 40.71 20.36 19.39
C GLY A 28 41.61 21.59 19.55
N THR A 29 42.75 21.52 20.24
CA THR A 29 43.71 22.64 20.27
C THR A 29 44.67 22.67 19.08
N THR A 30 44.98 21.53 18.47
CA THR A 30 45.78 21.45 17.23
C THR A 30 45.18 20.42 16.28
N TYR A 31 45.22 20.72 14.97
CA TYR A 31 44.69 19.86 13.91
C TYR A 31 45.75 19.57 12.86
N GLU A 32 46.07 18.29 12.65
CA GLU A 32 46.93 17.79 11.58
C GLU A 32 46.09 17.58 10.31
N LYS A 33 46.52 18.11 9.16
CA LYS A 33 45.91 17.81 7.86
C LYS A 33 46.39 16.43 7.37
N LEU A 34 45.46 15.53 7.07
CA LEU A 34 45.74 14.11 6.79
C LEU A 34 45.65 13.70 5.32
N ASN A 35 45.42 14.63 4.39
CA ASN A 35 45.28 14.33 2.95
C ASN A 35 46.41 13.44 2.40
N ASP A 36 47.66 13.64 2.84
CA ASP A 36 48.81 12.84 2.39
C ASP A 36 48.71 11.35 2.81
N LYS A 37 48.09 11.06 3.96
CA LYS A 37 47.87 9.70 4.50
C LYS A 37 46.65 9.00 3.88
N VAL A 38 45.79 9.76 3.18
CA VAL A 38 44.59 9.31 2.46
C VAL A 38 44.84 9.24 0.93
N GLY A 39 45.84 9.98 0.46
CA GLY A 39 46.24 10.13 -0.94
C GLY A 39 45.84 11.49 -1.50
N LEU A 40 46.84 12.24 -2.00
CA LEU A 40 46.73 13.63 -2.51
C LEU A 40 45.66 13.91 -3.58
N LYS A 41 45.13 12.88 -4.25
CA LYS A 41 44.07 12.99 -5.28
C LYS A 41 42.75 12.29 -4.87
N THR A 42 42.67 11.76 -3.66
CA THR A 42 41.47 11.10 -3.15
C THR A 42 40.47 12.17 -2.67
N ILE A 43 39.35 12.33 -3.38
CA ILE A 43 38.22 13.16 -2.91
C ILE A 43 37.34 12.31 -1.99
N LEU A 44 37.01 12.85 -0.82
CA LEU A 44 36.23 12.22 0.24
C LEU A 44 34.81 12.80 0.32
N SER A 45 33.81 11.92 0.40
CA SER A 45 32.39 12.28 0.37
C SER A 45 31.72 12.25 1.75
N TYR A 46 31.99 11.19 2.52
CA TYR A 46 31.40 10.92 3.83
C TYR A 46 32.44 10.36 4.82
N LEU A 47 32.23 10.64 6.11
CA LEU A 47 32.95 10.09 7.23
C LEU A 47 31.96 9.41 8.17
N TYR A 48 32.18 8.12 8.45
CA TYR A 48 31.41 7.32 9.39
C TYR A 48 32.30 6.84 10.54
N VAL A 49 31.77 6.94 11.77
CA VAL A 49 32.39 6.36 12.97
C VAL A 49 31.50 5.20 13.42
N CYS A 50 32.09 4.04 13.69
CA CYS A 50 31.32 2.87 14.10
C CYS A 50 30.49 3.16 15.37
N PRO A 51 29.21 2.75 15.44
CA PRO A 51 28.35 3.05 16.59
C PRO A 51 28.89 2.44 17.89
N THR A 52 29.46 1.23 17.81
CA THR A 52 29.85 0.39 18.95
C THR A 52 31.33 0.55 19.32
N ASN A 53 32.22 0.71 18.35
CA ASN A 53 33.65 0.92 18.58
C ASN A 53 34.19 2.19 17.89
N LYS A 54 34.29 3.28 18.66
CA LYS A 54 34.69 4.61 18.15
C LYS A 54 36.11 4.68 17.57
N ARG A 55 36.92 3.62 17.70
CA ARG A 55 38.25 3.52 17.04
C ARG A 55 38.17 3.12 15.57
N LYS A 56 37.09 2.44 15.17
CA LYS A 56 36.87 2.01 13.78
C LYS A 56 36.16 3.12 13.01
N ILE A 57 36.85 3.64 12.00
CA ILE A 57 36.46 4.83 11.23
C ILE A 57 36.54 4.51 9.75
N MET A 58 35.53 4.95 9.00
CA MET A 58 35.29 4.60 7.62
C MET A 58 35.08 5.88 6.80
N LEU A 59 35.84 6.04 5.73
CA LEU A 59 35.68 7.15 4.79
C LEU A 59 35.22 6.60 3.43
N LEU A 60 34.24 7.25 2.83
CA LEU A 60 33.86 7.04 1.43
C LEU A 60 34.53 8.08 0.54
N THR A 61 34.90 7.68 -0.67
CA THR A 61 35.33 8.60 -1.73
C THR A 61 34.15 9.13 -2.53
N ASP A 62 34.36 10.16 -3.36
CA ASP A 62 33.34 10.61 -4.33
C ASP A 62 33.23 9.60 -5.49
N PRO A 63 32.02 9.06 -5.76
CA PRO A 63 31.82 7.97 -6.71
C PRO A 63 32.12 8.34 -8.17
N GLU A 64 31.99 9.62 -8.54
CA GLU A 64 32.26 10.11 -9.90
C GLU A 64 33.78 10.08 -10.24
N VAL A 65 34.64 9.94 -9.23
CA VAL A 65 36.10 10.02 -9.36
C VAL A 65 36.80 8.67 -9.11
N GLU A 66 36.45 7.98 -8.02
CA GLU A 66 36.88 6.59 -7.76
C GLU A 66 35.95 5.96 -6.72
N SER A 67 35.31 4.81 -6.98
CA SER A 67 34.58 4.09 -5.93
C SER A 67 35.56 3.35 -5.01
N SER A 68 35.71 3.82 -3.77
CA SER A 68 36.64 3.29 -2.78
C SER A 68 36.22 3.56 -1.34
N LEU A 69 36.76 2.73 -0.47
CA LEU A 69 36.55 2.73 0.97
C LEU A 69 37.91 2.90 1.66
N LEU A 70 38.03 3.81 2.62
CA LEU A 70 39.21 3.85 3.49
C LEU A 70 38.84 3.51 4.93
N ILE A 71 39.50 2.50 5.48
CA ILE A 71 39.26 1.99 6.84
C ILE A 71 40.44 2.35 7.73
N SER A 72 40.16 2.96 8.88
CA SER A 72 41.03 3.07 10.04
C SER A 72 40.48 2.19 11.17
N SER A 73 41.39 1.68 12.01
CA SER A 73 41.05 0.97 13.27
C SER A 73 41.80 1.55 14.48
N ASP A 74 42.38 2.74 14.30
CA ASP A 74 43.33 3.41 15.20
C ASP A 74 42.96 4.89 15.43
N GLU A 75 41.66 5.19 15.49
CA GLU A 75 41.14 6.54 15.70
C GLU A 75 41.61 7.53 14.61
N GLY A 76 41.70 7.07 13.35
CA GLY A 76 42.07 7.87 12.18
C GLY A 76 43.56 8.16 12.03
N ALA A 77 44.46 7.40 12.68
CA ALA A 77 45.90 7.62 12.55
C ALA A 77 46.48 7.02 11.26
N THR A 78 45.99 5.85 10.83
CA THR A 78 46.35 5.20 9.56
C THR A 78 45.09 4.72 8.82
N TYR A 79 45.17 4.71 7.49
CA TYR A 79 44.06 4.32 6.61
C TYR A 79 44.49 3.25 5.61
N GLN A 80 43.67 2.21 5.47
CA GLN A 80 43.80 1.16 4.46
C GLN A 80 42.73 1.37 3.38
N LYS A 81 43.13 1.54 2.12
CA LYS A 81 42.22 1.77 0.99
C LYS A 81 41.81 0.45 0.32
N TYR A 82 40.50 0.24 0.17
CA TYR A 82 39.87 -0.89 -0.50
C TYR A 82 39.06 -0.36 -1.67
N ARG A 83 39.21 -0.95 -2.86
CA ARG A 83 38.40 -0.59 -4.03
C ARG A 83 37.07 -1.31 -4.01
N LEU A 84 36.03 -0.65 -4.49
CA LEU A 84 34.68 -1.19 -4.59
C LEU A 84 34.31 -1.41 -6.07
N ASN A 85 33.48 -2.42 -6.33
CA ASN A 85 32.92 -2.74 -7.65
C ASN A 85 31.45 -2.30 -7.79
N PHE A 86 30.96 -1.50 -6.84
CA PHE A 86 29.63 -0.89 -6.81
C PHE A 86 29.72 0.49 -6.12
N TYR A 87 28.64 1.27 -6.15
CA TYR A 87 28.56 2.57 -5.50
C TYR A 87 27.68 2.48 -4.24
N ILE A 88 28.22 2.88 -3.09
CA ILE A 88 27.49 2.92 -1.81
C ILE A 88 26.67 4.20 -1.75
N HIS A 89 25.35 4.07 -1.59
CA HIS A 89 24.44 5.19 -1.38
C HIS A 89 24.14 5.42 0.12
N SER A 90 23.95 4.35 0.89
CA SER A 90 23.82 4.44 2.36
C SER A 90 24.39 3.21 3.08
N LEU A 91 24.71 3.38 4.36
CA LEU A 91 25.28 2.35 5.24
C LEU A 91 24.45 2.18 6.51
N LEU A 92 24.23 0.93 6.92
CA LEU A 92 23.62 0.58 8.20
C LEU A 92 24.54 -0.33 9.01
N PHE A 93 25.25 0.27 9.97
CA PHE A 93 26.06 -0.45 10.96
C PHE A 93 25.19 -1.26 11.91
N HIS A 94 25.66 -2.44 12.30
CA HIS A 94 24.97 -3.28 13.27
C HIS A 94 25.06 -2.68 14.70
N PRO A 95 23.98 -2.70 15.52
CA PRO A 95 23.92 -1.96 16.79
C PRO A 95 24.73 -2.56 17.97
N LYS A 96 25.28 -3.77 17.85
CA LYS A 96 26.12 -4.42 18.89
C LYS A 96 27.47 -4.98 18.39
N GLN A 97 27.47 -5.84 17.36
CA GLN A 97 28.69 -6.26 16.64
C GLN A 97 29.39 -5.07 15.96
N GLU A 98 30.72 -5.00 16.03
CA GLU A 98 31.52 -3.85 15.56
C GLU A 98 32.06 -3.93 14.13
N ASP A 99 32.07 -5.11 13.51
CA ASP A 99 32.53 -5.33 12.12
C ASP A 99 31.39 -5.56 11.12
N TRP A 100 30.14 -5.58 11.58
CA TRP A 100 28.98 -5.93 10.75
C TRP A 100 28.29 -4.69 10.18
N ILE A 101 28.18 -4.64 8.85
CA ILE A 101 27.63 -3.50 8.10
C ILE A 101 26.76 -4.02 6.96
N LEU A 102 25.64 -3.34 6.69
CA LEU A 102 24.93 -3.42 5.41
C LEU A 102 25.22 -2.16 4.58
N ALA A 103 25.42 -2.33 3.27
CA ALA A 103 25.52 -1.24 2.31
C ALA A 103 24.40 -1.34 1.28
N TYR A 104 23.64 -0.27 1.12
CA TYR A 104 22.65 -0.11 0.05
C TYR A 104 23.30 0.64 -1.11
N SER A 105 23.14 0.11 -2.32
CA SER A 105 23.77 0.64 -3.53
C SER A 105 22.82 1.46 -4.39
N GLN A 106 23.40 2.30 -5.25
CA GLN A 106 22.65 3.15 -6.19
C GLN A 106 21.83 2.34 -7.21
N ASP A 107 22.25 1.11 -7.53
CA ASP A 107 21.52 0.13 -8.36
C ASP A 107 20.51 -0.73 -7.57
N GLN A 108 20.06 -0.25 -6.41
CA GLN A 108 19.00 -0.85 -5.56
C GLN A 108 19.34 -2.23 -5.00
N LYS A 109 20.62 -2.51 -4.72
CA LYS A 109 21.07 -3.79 -4.14
C LYS A 109 21.51 -3.59 -2.70
N LEU A 110 21.37 -4.66 -1.92
CA LEU A 110 21.81 -4.70 -0.53
C LEU A 110 22.98 -5.66 -0.41
N PHE A 111 24.11 -5.15 0.07
CA PHE A 111 25.32 -5.91 0.36
C PHE A 111 25.54 -6.01 1.87
N SER A 112 26.17 -7.09 2.32
CA SER A 112 26.62 -7.28 3.71
C SER A 112 28.14 -7.39 3.81
N SER A 113 28.71 -6.95 4.93
CA SER A 113 30.12 -7.17 5.27
C SER A 113 30.27 -7.52 6.75
N VAL A 114 30.94 -8.64 7.03
CA VAL A 114 31.35 -9.06 8.40
C VAL A 114 32.79 -8.65 8.74
N GLU A 115 33.48 -7.94 7.84
CA GLU A 115 34.87 -7.51 7.98
C GLU A 115 35.00 -5.97 7.90
N PHE A 116 34.02 -5.23 8.44
CA PHE A 116 33.96 -3.75 8.44
C PHE A 116 34.14 -3.12 7.05
N GLY A 117 33.60 -3.76 6.01
CA GLY A 117 33.64 -3.30 4.62
C GLY A 117 34.86 -3.72 3.80
N ARG A 118 35.80 -4.50 4.36
CA ARG A 118 36.95 -5.06 3.60
C ARG A 118 36.54 -6.02 2.48
N ARG A 119 35.40 -6.71 2.66
CA ARG A 119 34.78 -7.65 1.73
C ARG A 119 33.27 -7.51 1.77
N TRP A 120 32.60 -7.66 0.63
CA TRP A 120 31.15 -7.52 0.50
C TRP A 120 30.53 -8.78 -0.12
N LEU A 121 29.37 -9.18 0.39
CA LEU A 121 28.52 -10.24 -0.14
C LEU A 121 27.19 -9.62 -0.58
N LEU A 122 26.67 -9.99 -1.75
CA LEU A 122 25.33 -9.58 -2.20
C LEU A 122 24.25 -10.36 -1.43
N LEU A 123 23.31 -9.66 -0.80
CA LEU A 123 22.14 -10.27 -0.17
C LEU A 123 20.96 -10.38 -1.14
N HIS A 124 20.56 -9.25 -1.72
CA HIS A 124 19.35 -9.12 -2.53
C HIS A 124 19.43 -7.95 -3.50
N GLU A 125 18.73 -8.06 -4.63
CA GLU A 125 18.57 -7.00 -5.63
C GLU A 125 17.14 -6.44 -5.58
N GLY A 126 16.90 -5.24 -6.11
CA GLY A 126 15.56 -4.61 -6.13
C GLY A 126 15.01 -4.23 -4.74
N VAL A 127 15.90 -3.94 -3.78
CA VAL A 127 15.53 -3.59 -2.40
C VAL A 127 14.93 -2.18 -2.36
N THR A 128 13.90 -1.97 -1.54
CA THR A 128 13.30 -0.64 -1.36
C THR A 128 14.24 0.29 -0.56
N PRO A 129 14.49 1.54 -1.00
CA PRO A 129 15.30 2.51 -0.27
C PRO A 129 14.89 2.63 1.21
N ASN A 130 15.86 2.60 2.11
CA ASN A 130 15.69 2.74 3.56
C ASN A 130 14.73 1.73 4.23
N ARG A 131 14.30 0.66 3.55
CA ARG A 131 13.43 -0.42 4.08
C ARG A 131 14.20 -1.71 4.35
N PHE A 132 15.34 -1.59 5.02
CA PHE A 132 16.18 -2.71 5.45
C PHE A 132 16.67 -2.49 6.88
N TYR A 133 16.61 -3.53 7.72
CA TYR A 133 16.79 -3.42 9.16
C TYR A 133 17.52 -4.62 9.75
N TRP A 134 18.31 -4.39 10.80
CA TRP A 134 18.90 -5.45 11.62
C TRP A 134 17.86 -6.05 12.59
N SER A 135 17.98 -7.35 12.87
CA SER A 135 17.28 -7.98 13.99
C SER A 135 17.77 -7.43 15.33
N MET A 136 16.85 -6.91 16.14
CA MET A 136 17.16 -6.37 17.47
C MET A 136 17.27 -7.52 18.48
N MET A 137 18.42 -7.62 19.17
CA MET A 137 18.65 -8.68 20.17
C MET A 137 17.84 -8.46 21.47
N GLY A 138 16.57 -8.88 21.44
CA GLY A 138 15.84 -9.42 22.58
C GLY A 138 16.23 -10.89 22.85
N ASN A 139 15.97 -11.40 24.06
CA ASN A 139 16.51 -12.68 24.53
C ASN A 139 16.14 -13.88 23.63
N GLY A 140 17.11 -14.42 22.88
CA GLY A 140 17.10 -15.78 22.38
C GLY A 140 16.94 -16.01 20.86
N ARG A 141 17.08 -14.98 20.00
CA ARG A 141 17.01 -15.15 18.53
C ARG A 141 18.12 -14.44 17.76
N GLU A 142 18.21 -14.80 16.48
CA GLU A 142 19.39 -14.72 15.61
C GLU A 142 19.83 -13.27 15.32
N PRO A 143 21.10 -12.89 15.63
CA PRO A 143 21.61 -11.52 15.41
C PRO A 143 22.05 -11.26 13.97
N ASP A 144 22.35 -12.31 13.20
CA ASP A 144 22.71 -12.26 11.78
C ASP A 144 21.47 -12.13 10.86
N LEU A 145 20.27 -12.07 11.43
CA LEU A 145 19.03 -11.91 10.67
C LEU A 145 18.84 -10.46 10.21
N VAL A 146 18.65 -10.30 8.91
CA VAL A 146 18.33 -9.04 8.22
C VAL A 146 16.88 -9.10 7.75
N HIS A 147 16.13 -8.02 8.02
CA HIS A 147 14.79 -7.78 7.51
C HIS A 147 14.90 -6.83 6.30
N LEU A 148 14.21 -7.11 5.18
CA LEU A 148 14.20 -6.22 4.02
C LEU A 148 12.88 -6.25 3.24
N GLU A 149 12.53 -5.13 2.62
CA GLU A 149 11.49 -5.02 1.60
C GLU A 149 12.15 -5.07 0.21
N ALA A 150 11.69 -5.95 -0.68
CA ALA A 150 12.16 -6.04 -2.06
C ALA A 150 11.00 -6.05 -3.06
N ARG A 151 11.24 -5.48 -4.25
CA ARG A 151 10.33 -5.59 -5.40
C ARG A 151 10.51 -6.91 -6.13
N THR A 152 9.42 -7.52 -6.54
CA THR A 152 9.39 -8.66 -7.48
C THR A 152 9.50 -8.17 -8.93
N VAL A 153 9.71 -9.11 -9.86
CA VAL A 153 9.76 -8.84 -11.31
C VAL A 153 8.44 -8.23 -11.81
N ASP A 154 7.30 -8.64 -11.24
CA ASP A 154 5.97 -8.09 -11.54
C ASP A 154 5.71 -6.72 -10.90
N GLY A 155 6.67 -6.17 -10.14
CA GLY A 155 6.57 -4.85 -9.50
C GLY A 155 5.84 -4.82 -8.15
N TYR A 156 5.53 -5.95 -7.52
CA TYR A 156 4.95 -5.99 -6.17
C TYR A 156 6.03 -5.93 -5.09
N ALA A 157 5.76 -5.28 -3.95
CA ALA A 157 6.66 -5.31 -2.79
C ALA A 157 6.42 -6.54 -1.92
N GLN A 158 7.50 -7.11 -1.37
CA GLN A 158 7.47 -8.29 -0.51
C GLN A 158 8.45 -8.15 0.66
N TYR A 159 7.99 -8.50 1.86
CA TYR A 159 8.83 -8.59 3.06
C TYR A 159 9.58 -9.93 3.10
N ILE A 160 10.90 -9.87 3.17
CA ILE A 160 11.82 -10.99 3.19
C ILE A 160 12.71 -10.90 4.44
N THR A 161 13.03 -12.07 5.02
CA THR A 161 14.09 -12.20 6.03
C THR A 161 15.17 -13.16 5.58
N CYS A 162 16.42 -12.77 5.84
CA CYS A 162 17.62 -13.49 5.40
C CYS A 162 18.71 -13.48 6.47
N LYS A 163 19.59 -14.48 6.44
CA LYS A 163 20.84 -14.44 7.20
C LYS A 163 21.90 -13.66 6.44
N MET A 164 22.63 -12.81 7.16
CA MET A 164 23.66 -11.89 6.64
C MET A 164 24.75 -12.58 5.80
N GLN A 165 25.04 -13.85 6.08
CA GLN A 165 26.03 -14.66 5.35
C GLN A 165 25.41 -15.65 4.36
N ASN A 166 24.09 -15.81 4.33
CA ASN A 166 23.41 -16.80 3.49
C ASN A 166 21.96 -16.39 3.14
N CYS A 167 21.81 -15.61 2.07
CA CYS A 167 20.53 -15.14 1.54
C CYS A 167 20.18 -15.81 0.19
N SER A 168 20.45 -17.12 0.06
CA SER A 168 20.01 -17.93 -1.08
C SER A 168 18.48 -18.02 -1.15
N GLU A 169 17.91 -18.35 -2.31
CA GLU A 169 16.45 -18.48 -2.43
C GLU A 169 15.87 -19.58 -1.53
N ALA A 170 16.61 -20.66 -1.31
CA ALA A 170 16.24 -21.74 -0.39
C ALA A 170 16.37 -21.38 1.10
N THR A 171 17.04 -20.26 1.44
CA THR A 171 17.18 -19.76 2.83
C THR A 171 16.45 -18.45 3.09
N ARG A 172 15.75 -17.89 2.10
CA ARG A 172 14.85 -16.73 2.25
C ARG A 172 13.57 -17.15 2.95
N SER A 173 13.29 -16.58 4.12
CA SER A 173 11.98 -16.68 4.76
C SER A 173 11.09 -15.50 4.32
N LYS A 174 9.78 -15.73 4.23
CA LYS A 174 8.75 -14.74 3.87
C LYS A 174 7.73 -14.70 5.02
N PRO A 175 7.96 -13.90 6.08
CA PRO A 175 7.18 -14.02 7.32
C PRO A 175 5.74 -13.46 7.23
N PHE A 176 5.41 -12.77 6.14
CA PHE A 176 4.05 -12.32 5.84
C PHE A 176 3.53 -13.06 4.59
N PRO A 177 2.33 -13.66 4.62
CA PRO A 177 1.79 -14.42 3.49
C PRO A 177 1.24 -13.49 2.41
N GLY A 178 2.05 -13.24 1.37
CA GLY A 178 1.64 -12.52 0.16
C GLY A 178 2.55 -11.35 -0.20
N TYR A 179 1.94 -10.29 -0.73
CA TYR A 179 2.57 -9.01 -1.03
C TYR A 179 2.17 -7.95 0.01
N ILE A 180 2.92 -6.86 0.06
CA ILE A 180 2.68 -5.71 0.94
C ILE A 180 2.67 -4.42 0.11
N ASP A 181 2.14 -3.35 0.68
CA ASP A 181 2.20 -2.02 0.06
C ASP A 181 3.66 -1.53 0.03
N HIS A 182 4.02 -0.76 -1.01
CA HIS A 182 5.36 -0.20 -1.16
C HIS A 182 5.73 0.74 0.00
N ASN A 183 6.99 0.70 0.45
CA ASN A 183 7.50 1.46 1.59
C ASN A 183 6.78 1.17 2.93
N SER A 184 6.07 0.04 3.07
CA SER A 184 5.29 -0.23 4.28
C SER A 184 6.04 -0.99 5.38
N LEU A 185 7.19 -1.61 5.08
CA LEU A 185 7.93 -2.35 6.11
C LEU A 185 8.54 -1.41 7.15
N ILE A 186 8.23 -1.65 8.43
CA ILE A 186 8.85 -0.97 9.58
C ILE A 186 9.27 -2.04 10.59
N VAL A 187 10.52 -1.97 11.09
CA VAL A 187 11.03 -2.86 12.15
C VAL A 187 11.58 -2.01 13.29
N GLN A 188 10.96 -2.10 14.48
CA GLN A 188 11.33 -1.29 15.64
C GLN A 188 11.29 -2.16 16.90
N GLY A 189 12.47 -2.48 17.43
CA GLY A 189 12.63 -3.39 18.57
C GLY A 189 12.00 -4.77 18.32
N ASP A 190 11.18 -5.23 19.27
CA ASP A 190 10.46 -6.50 19.21
C ASP A 190 9.37 -6.51 18.11
N TYR A 191 8.93 -5.35 17.60
CA TYR A 191 7.83 -5.22 16.65
C TYR A 191 8.29 -5.18 15.18
N VAL A 192 7.45 -5.73 14.30
CA VAL A 192 7.48 -5.53 12.85
C VAL A 192 6.09 -5.11 12.39
N PHE A 193 5.99 -4.11 11.53
CA PHE A 193 4.75 -3.63 10.93
C PHE A 193 4.81 -3.74 9.41
N VAL A 194 3.67 -4.04 8.79
CA VAL A 194 3.43 -3.99 7.34
C VAL A 194 2.02 -3.49 7.03
N GLN A 195 1.82 -2.96 5.82
CA GLN A 195 0.52 -2.49 5.32
C GLN A 195 0.11 -3.29 4.08
N LEU A 196 -1.19 -3.50 3.92
CA LEU A 196 -1.80 -4.10 2.73
C LEU A 196 -3.09 -3.35 2.37
N THR A 197 -3.14 -2.74 1.18
CA THR A 197 -4.36 -2.11 0.67
C THR A 197 -5.21 -3.12 -0.09
N SER A 198 -6.45 -3.31 0.37
CA SER A 198 -7.41 -4.24 -0.23
C SER A 198 -8.79 -3.60 -0.31
N GLY A 199 -9.46 -3.72 -1.48
CA GLY A 199 -10.74 -3.04 -1.74
C GLY A 199 -10.68 -1.51 -1.59
N GLY A 200 -9.51 -0.90 -1.83
CA GLY A 200 -9.27 0.53 -1.63
C GLY A 200 -9.14 0.96 -0.16
N ARG A 201 -8.96 0.02 0.79
CA ARG A 201 -8.77 0.31 2.22
C ARG A 201 -7.42 -0.22 2.72
N PRO A 202 -6.62 0.59 3.44
CA PRO A 202 -5.38 0.10 4.04
C PRO A 202 -5.67 -0.77 5.27
N HIS A 203 -4.97 -1.90 5.38
CA HIS A 203 -5.02 -2.82 6.50
C HIS A 203 -3.61 -2.94 7.10
N TYR A 204 -3.46 -2.63 8.37
CA TYR A 204 -2.18 -2.65 9.07
C TYR A 204 -2.02 -3.93 9.89
N TYR A 205 -0.82 -4.52 9.88
CA TYR A 205 -0.50 -5.76 10.56
C TYR A 205 0.76 -5.59 11.42
N VAL A 206 0.76 -6.21 12.59
CA VAL A 206 1.88 -6.23 13.54
C VAL A 206 2.35 -7.66 13.82
N SER A 207 3.65 -7.85 14.00
CA SER A 207 4.25 -9.07 14.56
C SER A 207 5.10 -8.67 15.76
N TYR A 208 4.81 -9.23 16.94
CA TYR A 208 5.52 -8.96 18.18
C TYR A 208 6.42 -10.15 18.53
N ARG A 209 7.71 -9.89 18.83
CA ARG A 209 8.75 -10.92 19.06
C ARG A 209 8.88 -11.94 17.93
N ARG A 210 8.54 -11.50 16.71
CA ARG A 210 8.48 -12.32 15.48
C ARG A 210 7.49 -13.50 15.63
N SER A 211 6.31 -13.22 16.18
CA SER A 211 5.10 -14.05 16.10
C SER A 211 4.53 -14.09 14.67
N PRO A 212 3.54 -14.94 14.37
CA PRO A 212 2.63 -14.69 13.25
C PRO A 212 2.07 -13.25 13.31
N PHE A 213 1.77 -12.67 12.14
CA PHE A 213 1.20 -11.33 12.05
C PHE A 213 -0.27 -11.31 12.48
N ALA A 214 -0.61 -10.36 13.35
CA ALA A 214 -1.98 -10.03 13.72
C ALA A 214 -2.40 -8.71 13.07
N GLN A 215 -3.63 -8.63 12.56
CA GLN A 215 -4.17 -7.36 12.06
C GLN A 215 -4.40 -6.40 13.23
N MET A 216 -3.87 -5.19 13.14
CA MET A 216 -4.04 -4.13 14.12
C MET A 216 -5.51 -3.67 14.17
N LYS A 217 -5.99 -3.34 15.38
CA LYS A 217 -7.39 -3.03 15.68
C LYS A 217 -7.48 -1.62 16.28
N LEU A 218 -7.83 -0.68 15.40
CA LEU A 218 -8.34 0.65 15.73
C LEU A 218 -9.85 0.56 16.04
N PRO A 219 -10.48 1.60 16.65
CA PRO A 219 -11.93 1.67 16.79
C PRO A 219 -12.66 1.43 15.47
N LYS A 220 -13.75 0.66 15.50
CA LYS A 220 -14.37 0.05 14.29
C LYS A 220 -14.74 1.04 13.17
N TYR A 221 -14.99 2.30 13.51
CA TYR A 221 -15.38 3.35 12.56
C TYR A 221 -14.35 4.49 12.40
N SER A 222 -13.24 4.47 13.14
CA SER A 222 -12.07 5.33 12.88
C SER A 222 -11.31 4.77 11.67
N LEU A 223 -11.85 5.00 10.46
CA LEU A 223 -11.27 4.50 9.22
C LEU A 223 -9.96 5.26 8.93
N PRO A 224 -8.79 4.57 8.92
CA PRO A 224 -7.50 5.21 8.67
C PRO A 224 -7.35 5.55 7.19
N LYS A 225 -6.95 6.79 6.92
CA LYS A 225 -6.44 7.25 5.62
C LYS A 225 -4.93 7.05 5.54
N ASP A 226 -4.23 7.30 6.64
CA ASP A 226 -2.79 7.06 6.82
C ASP A 226 -2.50 6.74 8.30
N MET A 227 -1.39 6.06 8.59
CA MET A 227 -0.95 5.70 9.95
C MET A 227 0.57 5.70 10.06
N HIS A 228 1.09 6.30 11.14
CA HIS A 228 2.51 6.37 11.43
C HIS A 228 2.80 5.80 12.82
N VAL A 229 3.81 4.92 12.93
CA VAL A 229 4.33 4.47 14.22
C VAL A 229 5.30 5.53 14.73
N ILE A 230 5.04 6.06 15.93
CA ILE A 230 5.84 7.13 16.55
C ILE A 230 6.90 6.53 17.46
N SER A 231 6.49 5.62 18.33
CA SER A 231 7.36 4.99 19.34
C SER A 231 6.87 3.58 19.65
N THR A 232 7.79 2.69 20.00
CA THR A 232 7.49 1.33 20.47
C THR A 232 7.97 1.09 21.91
N ASP A 233 8.27 2.17 22.63
CA ASP A 233 9.04 2.08 23.86
C ASP A 233 8.26 1.52 25.06
N GLU A 234 9.00 0.75 25.84
CA GLU A 234 8.51 0.00 27.01
C GLU A 234 7.50 -1.13 26.71
N ASN A 235 7.58 -1.76 25.53
CA ASN A 235 6.66 -2.84 25.08
C ASN A 235 5.22 -2.34 24.84
N GLN A 236 5.09 -1.18 24.19
CA GLN A 236 3.80 -0.63 23.78
C GLN A 236 3.99 0.21 22.51
N VAL A 237 3.05 0.14 21.57
CA VAL A 237 3.08 0.91 20.33
C VAL A 237 2.28 2.19 20.51
N PHE A 238 2.94 3.32 20.30
CA PHE A 238 2.33 4.63 20.21
C PHE A 238 2.32 5.07 18.75
N ALA A 239 1.14 5.34 18.20
CA ALA A 239 0.94 5.60 16.79
C ALA A 239 0.04 6.82 16.56
N ALA A 240 0.18 7.44 15.40
CA ALA A 240 -0.70 8.49 14.93
C ALA A 240 -1.49 7.98 13.72
N VAL A 241 -2.78 8.27 13.66
CA VAL A 241 -3.67 7.89 12.56
C VAL A 241 -4.37 9.14 12.05
N GLN A 242 -4.34 9.37 10.74
CA GLN A 242 -5.24 10.34 10.11
C GLN A 242 -6.54 9.62 9.77
N GLU A 243 -7.65 10.06 10.36
CA GLU A 243 -8.97 9.55 9.98
C GLU A 243 -9.44 10.13 8.64
N TRP A 244 -10.34 9.41 7.96
CA TRP A 244 -10.90 9.76 6.65
C TRP A 244 -11.49 11.19 6.53
N ASN A 245 -11.87 11.81 7.65
CA ASN A 245 -12.44 13.15 7.75
C ASN A 245 -11.43 14.24 8.16
N GLN A 246 -10.15 13.88 8.34
CA GLN A 246 -9.06 14.79 8.74
C GLN A 246 -8.10 15.07 7.58
N ASN A 247 -7.56 16.30 7.55
CA ASN A 247 -6.56 16.75 6.57
C ASN A 247 -5.26 17.23 7.24
N ASP A 248 -5.35 18.21 8.17
CA ASP A 248 -4.20 18.84 8.84
C ASP A 248 -3.89 18.27 10.24
N THR A 249 -4.59 17.20 10.62
CA THR A 249 -4.55 16.63 11.96
C THR A 249 -4.48 15.11 11.95
N TYR A 250 -3.98 14.57 13.06
CA TYR A 250 -3.90 13.15 13.35
C TYR A 250 -4.47 12.89 14.76
N ASN A 251 -5.05 11.72 14.96
CA ASN A 251 -5.42 11.18 16.28
C ASN A 251 -4.30 10.27 16.78
N LEU A 252 -3.83 10.48 18.01
CA LEU A 252 -2.85 9.63 18.68
C LEU A 252 -3.55 8.44 19.31
N TYR A 253 -3.00 7.25 19.10
CA TYR A 253 -3.50 5.96 19.57
C TYR A 253 -2.41 5.17 20.30
N ILE A 254 -2.81 4.41 21.31
CA ILE A 254 -1.91 3.62 22.15
C ILE A 254 -2.35 2.16 22.28
N SER A 255 -1.44 1.22 22.02
CA SER A 255 -1.75 -0.21 21.92
C SER A 255 -1.79 -0.95 23.26
N ASP A 256 -2.19 -2.23 23.22
CA ASP A 256 -1.79 -3.24 24.21
C ASP A 256 -0.32 -3.66 24.02
N THR A 257 0.18 -4.56 24.86
CA THR A 257 1.59 -4.99 24.78
C THR A 257 1.94 -5.79 23.51
N ARG A 258 0.96 -6.42 22.83
CA ARG A 258 1.19 -7.08 21.53
C ARG A 258 1.20 -6.12 20.34
N GLY A 259 0.84 -4.84 20.53
CA GLY A 259 0.74 -3.87 19.44
C GLY A 259 -0.53 -4.00 18.61
N VAL A 260 -1.55 -4.73 19.10
CA VAL A 260 -2.75 -5.12 18.34
C VAL A 260 -3.94 -4.22 18.65
N TYR A 261 -4.23 -3.95 19.93
CA TYR A 261 -5.48 -3.32 20.38
C TYR A 261 -5.27 -1.86 20.81
N PHE A 262 -5.69 -0.93 19.97
CA PHE A 262 -5.46 0.50 20.15
C PHE A 262 -6.65 1.24 20.79
N THR A 263 -6.38 2.06 21.80
CA THR A 263 -7.32 3.07 22.32
C THR A 263 -6.85 4.48 21.96
N LEU A 264 -7.78 5.42 21.92
CA LEU A 264 -7.52 6.83 21.62
C LEU A 264 -6.81 7.50 22.81
N ALA A 265 -5.68 8.15 22.56
CA ALA A 265 -4.88 8.88 23.55
C ALA A 265 -5.04 10.40 23.42
N LEU A 266 -5.07 10.95 22.19
CA LEU A 266 -5.32 12.38 21.96
C LEU A 266 -5.85 12.65 20.56
N GLU A 267 -6.98 13.34 20.45
CA GLU A 267 -7.56 13.75 19.16
C GLU A 267 -6.85 14.99 18.58
N ASN A 268 -6.94 15.16 17.26
CA ASN A 268 -6.70 16.42 16.56
C ASN A 268 -5.31 17.07 16.81
N VAL A 269 -4.27 16.25 16.96
CA VAL A 269 -2.89 16.72 17.04
C VAL A 269 -2.48 17.30 15.68
N LYS A 270 -1.80 18.45 15.70
CA LYS A 270 -1.37 19.17 14.50
C LYS A 270 -0.29 18.38 13.76
N SER A 271 -0.41 18.30 12.44
CA SER A 271 0.65 17.85 11.55
C SER A 271 1.12 18.95 10.59
N SER A 272 2.35 18.83 10.13
CA SER A 272 2.99 19.67 9.11
C SER A 272 3.72 18.79 8.08
N GLN A 273 4.01 19.32 6.90
CA GLN A 273 4.83 18.64 5.90
C GLN A 273 6.27 19.15 5.97
N GLY A 274 7.23 18.23 6.01
CA GLY A 274 8.66 18.52 5.88
C GLY A 274 9.05 18.85 4.43
N LEU A 275 10.28 19.33 4.24
CA LEU A 275 10.80 19.76 2.94
C LEU A 275 10.87 18.61 1.90
N GLU A 276 10.96 17.36 2.36
CA GLU A 276 10.95 16.15 1.53
C GLU A 276 9.54 15.55 1.35
N GLY A 277 8.49 16.22 1.86
CA GLY A 277 7.11 15.72 1.87
C GLY A 277 6.77 14.79 3.05
N ASN A 278 7.76 14.38 3.85
CA ASN A 278 7.55 13.59 5.07
C ASN A 278 6.57 14.30 6.03
N VAL A 279 5.60 13.57 6.58
CA VAL A 279 4.64 14.12 7.55
C VAL A 279 5.29 14.20 8.94
N MET A 280 5.33 15.40 9.50
CA MET A 280 5.76 15.65 10.88
C MET A 280 4.52 15.88 11.74
N ILE A 281 4.50 15.33 12.94
CA ILE A 281 3.42 15.46 13.92
C ILE A 281 3.97 16.22 15.13
N ASP A 282 3.24 17.23 15.60
CA ASP A 282 3.67 18.08 16.71
C ASP A 282 3.51 17.34 18.06
N LEU A 283 4.42 16.42 18.32
CA LEU A 283 4.50 15.56 19.50
C LEU A 283 5.97 15.39 19.91
N TYR A 284 6.26 15.60 21.19
CA TYR A 284 7.61 15.54 21.75
C TYR A 284 7.64 14.63 22.98
N GLU A 285 8.42 13.55 22.93
CA GLU A 285 8.71 12.68 24.09
C GLU A 285 9.87 13.28 24.91
N VAL A 286 9.69 13.43 26.23
CA VAL A 286 10.68 14.13 27.06
C VAL A 286 11.74 13.16 27.58
N ALA A 287 13.00 13.43 27.23
CA ALA A 287 14.13 12.61 27.62
C ALA A 287 14.27 12.55 29.16
N GLY A 288 14.54 11.35 29.68
CA GLY A 288 14.75 11.09 31.11
C GLY A 288 13.48 10.85 31.94
N ILE A 289 12.29 11.24 31.47
CA ILE A 289 11.02 10.97 32.16
C ILE A 289 10.08 10.17 31.25
N LYS A 290 10.26 8.84 31.28
CA LYS A 290 9.42 7.91 30.53
C LYS A 290 7.94 8.06 30.88
N GLY A 291 7.11 8.17 29.84
CA GLY A 291 5.68 8.42 29.93
C GLY A 291 5.27 9.89 29.85
N MET A 292 6.22 10.83 29.70
CA MET A 292 5.94 12.27 29.63
C MET A 292 6.07 12.81 28.21
N PHE A 293 5.00 13.44 27.70
CA PHE A 293 4.93 13.97 26.33
C PHE A 293 4.32 15.37 26.31
N LEU A 294 4.74 16.19 25.34
CA LEU A 294 4.05 17.43 24.95
C LEU A 294 3.46 17.25 23.55
N ALA A 295 2.27 17.81 23.29
CA ALA A 295 1.64 17.76 21.97
C ALA A 295 0.88 19.04 21.65
N ASN A 296 0.87 19.48 20.38
CA ASN A 296 0.05 20.61 19.94
C ASN A 296 -1.27 20.10 19.36
N LYS A 297 -2.39 20.35 20.06
CA LYS A 297 -3.75 20.01 19.60
C LYS A 297 -4.41 21.21 18.93
N LYS A 298 -5.09 20.97 17.81
CA LYS A 298 -5.93 21.96 17.11
C LYS A 298 -7.36 21.89 17.69
N ILE A 299 -7.86 23.00 18.22
CA ILE A 299 -9.20 23.16 18.83
C ILE A 299 -9.79 24.46 18.30
N ASP A 300 -10.99 24.42 17.71
CA ASP A 300 -11.67 25.59 17.14
C ASP A 300 -10.77 26.44 16.21
N ASN A 301 -9.99 25.72 15.39
CA ASN A 301 -8.91 26.21 14.53
C ASN A 301 -7.65 26.77 15.24
N GLN A 302 -7.71 27.11 16.53
CA GLN A 302 -6.55 27.50 17.35
C GLN A 302 -5.63 26.31 17.61
N VAL A 303 -4.31 26.54 17.68
CA VAL A 303 -3.32 25.52 18.06
C VAL A 303 -2.89 25.74 19.51
N LYS A 304 -3.02 24.73 20.37
CA LYS A 304 -2.70 24.79 21.80
C LYS A 304 -1.82 23.63 22.25
N THR A 305 -0.77 23.93 23.00
CA THR A 305 0.15 22.93 23.58
C THR A 305 -0.41 22.31 24.86
N PHE A 306 -0.39 20.99 24.92
CA PHE A 306 -0.75 20.17 26.08
C PHE A 306 0.44 19.34 26.57
N ILE A 307 0.44 18.98 27.84
CA ILE A 307 1.38 18.04 28.48
C ILE A 307 0.63 16.88 29.15
N THR A 308 1.20 15.68 29.06
CA THR A 308 0.80 14.47 29.79
C THR A 308 1.98 13.92 30.58
N TYR A 309 1.70 13.38 31.76
CA TYR A 309 2.69 12.67 32.62
C TYR A 309 2.43 11.16 32.68
N ASN A 310 1.31 10.69 32.13
CA ASN A 310 0.82 9.31 32.27
C ASN A 310 0.62 8.61 30.90
N LYS A 311 1.61 8.79 30.02
CA LYS A 311 1.74 8.15 28.69
C LYS A 311 0.56 8.42 27.76
N GLY A 312 -0.04 9.61 27.86
CA GLY A 312 -1.08 10.08 26.95
C GLY A 312 -2.51 9.74 27.35
N ARG A 313 -2.77 9.29 28.59
CA ARG A 313 -4.13 9.07 29.09
C ARG A 313 -4.83 10.39 29.44
N ASP A 314 -4.20 11.23 30.24
CA ASP A 314 -4.73 12.52 30.69
C ASP A 314 -3.78 13.64 30.23
N TRP A 315 -4.36 14.73 29.70
CA TRP A 315 -3.64 15.85 29.11
C TRP A 315 -4.08 17.18 29.72
N SER A 316 -3.14 18.10 29.91
CA SER A 316 -3.37 19.41 30.55
C SER A 316 -2.70 20.52 29.76
N LEU A 317 -3.30 21.73 29.75
CA LEU A 317 -2.67 22.91 29.17
C LEU A 317 -1.47 23.37 30.01
N LEU A 318 -0.44 23.91 29.35
CA LEU A 318 0.72 24.47 30.06
C LEU A 318 0.34 25.77 30.79
N GLN A 319 0.60 25.80 32.09
CA GLN A 319 0.46 27.00 32.92
C GLN A 319 1.50 28.05 32.49
N ALA A 320 1.03 29.25 32.16
CA ALA A 320 1.89 30.38 31.81
C ALA A 320 2.73 30.85 33.01
N PRO A 321 3.97 31.34 32.77
CA PRO A 321 4.82 31.90 33.82
C PRO A 321 4.13 33.09 34.49
N HIS A 322 4.33 33.24 35.80
CA HIS A 322 3.70 34.31 36.59
C HIS A 322 4.29 35.72 36.30
N THR A 323 5.48 35.81 35.70
CA THR A 323 6.23 37.05 35.50
C THR A 323 7.01 37.10 34.18
N ASP A 324 7.13 38.28 33.59
CA ASP A 324 8.01 38.54 32.44
C ASP A 324 9.50 38.64 32.83
N LEU A 325 10.38 38.79 31.84
CA LEU A 325 11.83 38.97 32.01
C LEU A 325 12.24 40.19 32.87
N ARG A 326 11.33 41.13 33.10
CA ARG A 326 11.53 42.34 33.90
C ARG A 326 10.90 42.22 35.30
N GLY A 327 10.25 41.10 35.60
CA GLY A 327 9.55 40.84 36.86
C GLY A 327 8.11 41.38 36.93
N ASN A 328 7.55 41.88 35.83
CA ASN A 328 6.14 42.32 35.78
C ASN A 328 5.20 41.11 35.81
N PRO A 329 4.07 41.15 36.53
CA PRO A 329 3.12 40.04 36.58
C PRO A 329 2.44 39.81 35.22
N ILE A 330 2.35 38.54 34.81
CA ILE A 330 1.66 38.13 33.58
C ILE A 330 0.25 37.64 33.93
N HIS A 331 -0.77 38.35 33.45
CA HIS A 331 -2.18 38.00 33.64
C HIS A 331 -2.69 37.03 32.58
N CYS A 332 -2.21 35.78 32.63
CA CYS A 332 -2.61 34.69 31.74
C CYS A 332 -3.18 33.53 32.56
N LEU A 333 -4.45 33.16 32.32
CA LEU A 333 -5.21 32.20 33.11
C LEU A 333 -5.87 31.12 32.23
N LEU A 334 -5.72 29.86 32.65
CA LEU A 334 -6.35 28.70 32.03
C LEU A 334 -7.89 28.77 32.15
N PRO A 335 -8.67 28.22 31.20
CA PRO A 335 -8.24 27.58 29.95
C PRO A 335 -8.13 28.57 28.76
N TYR A 336 -8.37 29.87 28.99
CA TYR A 336 -8.45 30.88 27.93
C TYR A 336 -7.08 31.31 27.42
N CYS A 337 -6.10 31.44 28.32
CA CYS A 337 -4.72 31.80 28.02
C CYS A 337 -3.76 30.79 28.65
N SER A 338 -2.74 30.39 27.91
CA SER A 338 -1.76 29.35 28.28
C SER A 338 -0.38 29.65 27.71
N LEU A 339 0.63 28.88 28.13
CA LEU A 339 1.91 28.80 27.42
C LEU A 339 1.76 27.86 26.21
N HIS A 340 2.33 28.24 25.08
CA HIS A 340 2.33 27.47 23.84
C HIS A 340 3.76 27.36 23.31
N LEU A 341 4.15 26.17 22.85
CA LEU A 341 5.53 25.82 22.50
C LEU A 341 5.65 25.27 21.08
N HIS A 342 6.75 25.62 20.43
CA HIS A 342 7.15 25.10 19.13
C HIS A 342 7.86 23.75 19.33
N LEU A 343 7.12 22.65 19.18
CA LEU A 343 7.60 21.29 19.49
C LEU A 343 8.54 20.69 18.43
N LYS A 344 8.90 21.45 17.38
CA LYS A 344 9.71 20.97 16.26
C LYS A 344 11.19 20.86 16.66
N VAL A 345 11.73 19.65 16.54
CA VAL A 345 13.16 19.36 16.67
C VAL A 345 13.87 19.68 15.35
N SER A 346 15.16 20.06 15.40
CA SER A 346 15.99 20.26 14.21
C SER A 346 16.66 18.95 13.80
N ASP A 347 16.55 18.60 12.51
CA ASP A 347 17.29 17.47 11.92
C ASP A 347 18.81 17.73 11.82
N ASN A 348 19.23 19.00 11.94
CA ASN A 348 20.63 19.40 11.88
C ASN A 348 21.28 19.36 13.28
N PRO A 349 22.23 18.44 13.55
CA PRO A 349 22.83 18.26 14.88
C PRO A 349 23.74 19.42 15.32
N TYR A 350 24.08 20.36 14.42
CA TYR A 350 24.88 21.55 14.75
C TYR A 350 24.07 22.72 15.29
N THR A 351 22.73 22.60 15.25
CA THR A 351 21.75 23.60 15.69
C THR A 351 20.82 23.00 16.74
N SER A 352 20.64 23.63 17.89
CA SER A 352 19.54 23.24 18.79
C SER A 352 18.21 23.61 18.15
N GLY A 353 17.26 22.66 18.10
CA GLY A 353 15.89 22.93 17.65
C GLY A 353 15.05 23.68 18.68
N ASN A 354 13.79 23.92 18.34
CA ASN A 354 12.87 24.78 19.10
C ASN A 354 12.45 24.18 20.46
N ILE A 355 12.75 22.91 20.72
CA ILE A 355 12.61 22.27 22.04
C ILE A 355 13.77 21.30 22.33
N ALA A 356 14.22 21.28 23.58
CA ALA A 356 15.29 20.41 24.06
C ALA A 356 15.04 19.89 25.48
N SER A 357 15.44 18.63 25.72
CA SER A 357 15.51 17.95 27.02
C SER A 357 16.63 16.89 26.95
N ARG A 358 17.14 16.42 28.09
CA ARG A 358 18.18 15.37 28.17
C ARG A 358 17.89 14.38 29.29
N ASP A 359 18.25 13.11 29.07
CA ASP A 359 18.03 12.02 30.03
C ASP A 359 18.93 12.13 31.27
N THR A 360 20.09 12.79 31.13
CA THR A 360 20.96 13.20 32.23
C THR A 360 20.37 14.33 33.08
N ALA A 361 19.48 15.16 32.51
CA ALA A 361 18.91 16.36 33.11
C ALA A 361 17.36 16.35 33.12
N PRO A 362 16.70 15.30 33.67
CA PRO A 362 15.28 15.03 33.46
C PRO A 362 14.31 16.12 33.95
N SER A 363 14.75 17.04 34.82
CA SER A 363 13.92 18.16 35.27
C SER A 363 13.89 19.37 34.33
N ILE A 364 14.82 19.45 33.36
CA ILE A 364 15.11 20.66 32.58
C ILE A 364 14.66 20.50 31.13
N ILE A 365 13.58 21.20 30.77
CA ILE A 365 13.12 21.35 29.38
C ILE A 365 13.27 22.83 29.00
N VAL A 366 13.84 23.09 27.83
CA VAL A 366 13.98 24.42 27.24
C VAL A 366 13.21 24.44 25.91
N ALA A 367 12.42 25.48 25.65
CA ALA A 367 11.63 25.58 24.42
C ALA A 367 11.37 27.03 23.98
N SER A 368 11.33 27.26 22.67
CA SER A 368 10.74 28.43 22.01
C SER A 368 9.21 28.32 22.01
N GLY A 369 8.52 29.46 22.10
CA GLY A 369 7.06 29.50 22.15
C GLY A 369 6.50 30.91 22.38
N ASN A 370 5.23 31.01 22.74
CA ASN A 370 4.56 32.25 23.08
C ASN A 370 3.53 32.05 24.21
N ILE A 371 3.06 33.15 24.80
CA ILE A 371 1.98 33.13 25.81
C ILE A 371 0.76 33.78 25.16
N GLY A 372 -0.41 33.12 25.22
CA GLY A 372 -1.62 33.67 24.60
C GLY A 372 -2.77 32.67 24.51
N THR A 373 -3.66 32.93 23.55
CA THR A 373 -4.81 32.07 23.21
C THR A 373 -4.46 30.96 22.23
N GLU A 374 -3.36 31.07 21.50
CA GLU A 374 -2.89 30.08 20.52
C GLU A 374 -1.39 30.22 20.25
N LEU A 375 -0.78 29.20 19.62
CA LEU A 375 0.61 29.21 19.16
C LEU A 375 0.81 30.26 18.05
N SER A 376 1.84 31.10 18.16
CA SER A 376 2.19 32.17 17.21
C SER A 376 3.61 31.98 16.65
N ASP A 377 3.77 32.24 15.35
CA ASP A 377 5.06 32.26 14.66
C ASP A 377 5.77 33.63 14.73
N ASN A 378 5.05 34.70 15.14
CA ASN A 378 5.59 36.07 15.18
C ASN A 378 6.19 36.42 16.55
N ASP A 379 5.53 36.01 17.64
CA ASP A 379 5.82 36.47 19.01
C ASP A 379 6.66 35.45 19.79
N ILE A 380 7.73 34.95 19.16
CA ILE A 380 8.55 33.87 19.71
C ILE A 380 9.44 34.37 20.87
N SER A 381 9.33 33.72 22.01
CA SER A 381 10.21 33.87 23.18
C SER A 381 10.68 32.50 23.66
N MET A 382 11.80 32.48 24.40
CA MET A 382 12.31 31.25 25.01
C MET A 382 11.86 31.08 26.45
N PHE A 383 11.54 29.84 26.81
CA PHE A 383 11.10 29.41 28.13
C PHE A 383 11.92 28.23 28.65
N VAL A 384 12.04 28.14 29.97
CA VAL A 384 12.62 26.99 30.68
C VAL A 384 11.69 26.54 31.80
N THR A 385 11.63 25.23 32.02
CA THR A 385 11.15 24.62 33.25
C THR A 385 12.31 23.94 33.98
N SER A 386 12.25 23.93 35.31
CA SER A 386 13.22 23.25 36.18
C SER A 386 12.59 22.12 37.01
N ASP A 387 11.34 21.79 36.74
CA ASP A 387 10.51 20.83 37.47
C ASP A 387 9.62 20.00 36.53
N ALA A 388 10.17 19.66 35.35
CA ALA A 388 9.53 18.79 34.35
C ALA A 388 8.19 19.31 33.78
N GLY A 389 8.00 20.64 33.75
CA GLY A 389 6.86 21.28 33.09
C GLY A 389 5.76 21.77 34.05
N ASN A 390 5.95 21.65 35.36
CA ASN A 390 5.01 22.15 36.37
C ASN A 390 5.08 23.69 36.50
N THR A 391 6.28 24.27 36.49
CA THR A 391 6.50 25.73 36.43
C THR A 391 7.45 26.10 35.30
N TRP A 392 7.05 27.13 34.56
CA TRP A 392 7.81 27.70 33.45
C TRP A 392 8.29 29.12 33.77
N ARG A 393 9.34 29.56 33.08
CA ARG A 393 9.94 30.90 33.20
C ARG A 393 10.40 31.35 31.81
N GLN A 394 10.16 32.61 31.45
CA GLN A 394 10.77 33.20 30.26
C GLN A 394 12.28 33.42 30.51
N ILE A 395 13.13 33.22 29.50
CA ILE A 395 14.59 33.43 29.59
C ILE A 395 15.16 34.36 28.51
N PHE A 396 14.59 34.41 27.31
CA PHE A 396 14.99 35.33 26.23
C PHE A 396 13.78 35.79 25.40
N GLU A 397 13.87 36.98 24.82
CA GLU A 397 12.88 37.55 23.86
C GLU A 397 13.13 37.10 22.41
N GLU A 398 14.19 36.32 22.16
CA GLU A 398 14.59 35.85 20.82
C GLU A 398 15.17 34.43 20.91
N GLU A 399 15.13 33.67 19.81
CA GLU A 399 15.66 32.30 19.76
C GLU A 399 17.18 32.23 19.96
N HIS A 400 17.59 31.33 20.85
CA HIS A 400 18.98 30.98 21.13
C HIS A 400 19.13 29.47 21.09
N SER A 401 20.17 28.96 20.41
CA SER A 401 20.53 27.55 20.52
C SER A 401 21.07 27.28 21.93
N VAL A 402 20.44 26.33 22.64
CA VAL A 402 20.84 25.93 23.99
C VAL A 402 21.52 24.57 23.99
N LEU A 403 22.66 24.48 24.68
CA LEU A 403 23.42 23.27 24.92
C LEU A 403 23.48 22.93 26.41
N TYR A 404 23.44 21.64 26.70
CA TYR A 404 23.56 21.07 28.05
C TYR A 404 24.99 20.56 28.21
N LEU A 405 25.70 21.03 29.24
CA LEU A 405 27.02 20.52 29.65
C LEU A 405 26.96 20.11 31.12
N ASP A 406 27.91 19.29 31.58
CA ASP A 406 27.96 18.83 32.98
C ASP A 406 26.63 18.20 33.43
N GLN A 407 26.03 17.35 32.58
CA GLN A 407 24.71 16.73 32.77
C GLN A 407 23.57 17.74 33.06
N GLY A 408 23.57 18.86 32.33
CA GLY A 408 22.66 19.99 32.57
C GLY A 408 23.04 20.88 33.77
N GLY A 409 24.19 20.61 34.40
CA GLY A 409 24.80 21.47 35.42
C GLY A 409 25.30 22.82 34.86
N VAL A 410 25.48 22.93 33.54
CA VAL A 410 25.61 24.22 32.86
C VAL A 410 24.69 24.23 31.64
N LEU A 411 23.91 25.30 31.51
CA LEU A 411 23.20 25.62 30.28
C LEU A 411 23.96 26.73 29.54
N VAL A 412 24.33 26.48 28.29
CA VAL A 412 24.94 27.47 27.39
C VAL A 412 23.88 27.91 26.41
N ALA A 413 23.61 29.21 26.29
CA ALA A 413 22.70 29.77 25.28
C ALA A 413 23.47 30.70 24.34
N MET A 414 23.29 30.51 23.02
CA MET A 414 23.95 31.30 21.99
C MET A 414 22.92 31.76 20.95
N LYS A 415 22.90 33.07 20.65
CA LYS A 415 21.91 33.65 19.74
C LYS A 415 22.08 33.12 18.32
N HIS A 416 21.01 32.65 17.70
CA HIS A 416 21.00 32.30 16.28
C HIS A 416 20.79 33.58 15.46
N THR A 417 21.74 33.95 14.60
CA THR A 417 21.68 35.20 13.82
C THR A 417 22.67 35.18 12.65
N SER A 418 22.32 35.87 11.56
CA SER A 418 23.19 36.11 10.41
C SER A 418 24.26 37.19 10.62
N LEU A 419 24.31 37.80 11.81
CA LEU A 419 25.31 38.80 12.19
C LEU A 419 26.45 38.14 13.01
N PRO A 420 27.71 38.58 12.86
CA PRO A 420 28.81 37.95 13.57
C PRO A 420 28.78 38.28 15.07
N ILE A 421 28.85 37.25 15.91
CA ILE A 421 28.77 37.36 17.37
C ILE A 421 30.11 37.05 18.03
N ARG A 422 30.32 37.59 19.24
CA ARG A 422 31.51 37.26 20.08
C ARG A 422 31.14 36.73 21.47
N HIS A 423 29.85 36.69 21.78
CA HIS A 423 29.33 36.46 23.13
C HIS A 423 28.38 35.26 23.18
N LEU A 424 28.36 34.62 24.35
CA LEU A 424 27.40 33.59 24.74
C LEU A 424 26.88 33.87 26.15
N TRP A 425 25.82 33.17 26.55
CA TRP A 425 25.24 33.22 27.89
C TRP A 425 25.42 31.89 28.61
N LEU A 426 25.73 31.94 29.91
CA LEU A 426 25.83 30.78 30.79
C LEU A 426 24.86 30.90 31.96
N SER A 427 24.18 29.80 32.28
CA SER A 427 23.47 29.60 33.55
C SER A 427 24.05 28.37 34.28
N PHE A 428 24.20 28.51 35.59
CA PHE A 428 24.68 27.46 36.51
C PHE A 428 23.59 26.99 37.50
N ASP A 429 22.38 27.56 37.36
CA ASP A 429 21.27 27.49 38.31
C ASP A 429 19.94 27.12 37.62
N GLU A 430 20.03 26.23 36.62
CA GLU A 430 18.88 25.63 35.92
C GLU A 430 18.07 26.67 35.10
N GLY A 431 18.76 27.68 34.53
CA GLY A 431 18.18 28.71 33.67
C GLY A 431 17.58 29.91 34.42
N ARG A 432 17.80 30.03 35.74
CA ARG A 432 17.21 31.10 36.58
C ARG A 432 17.96 32.41 36.49
N SER A 433 19.28 32.38 36.33
CA SER A 433 20.11 33.54 36.05
C SER A 433 21.09 33.25 34.92
N TRP A 434 21.28 34.24 34.05
CA TRP A 434 22.13 34.15 32.86
C TRP A 434 23.23 35.19 32.91
N SER A 435 24.44 34.77 32.56
CA SER A 435 25.67 35.57 32.67
C SER A 435 26.42 35.57 31.34
N LYS A 436 26.82 36.75 30.87
CA LYS A 436 27.33 36.97 29.51
C LYS A 436 28.85 36.91 29.46
N TYR A 437 29.40 36.05 28.61
CA TYR A 437 30.84 35.88 28.42
C TYR A 437 31.24 36.16 26.96
N SER A 438 32.51 36.52 26.73
CA SER A 438 33.09 36.59 25.38
C SER A 438 33.85 35.30 25.12
N PHE A 439 33.46 34.54 24.09
CA PHE A 439 34.16 33.30 23.71
C PHE A 439 35.31 33.58 22.72
N THR A 440 35.26 34.72 22.03
CA THR A 440 36.27 35.20 21.09
C THR A 440 36.51 36.70 21.29
N SER A 441 37.68 37.19 20.85
CA SER A 441 38.03 38.61 20.79
C SER A 441 37.43 39.30 19.56
N LEU A 442 37.45 38.62 18.42
CA LEU A 442 36.90 39.08 17.13
C LEU A 442 35.52 38.43 16.87
N PRO A 443 34.49 39.19 16.45
CA PRO A 443 33.19 38.63 16.08
C PRO A 443 33.30 37.56 14.98
N LEU A 444 32.56 36.47 15.15
CA LEU A 444 32.54 35.28 14.30
C LEU A 444 31.12 35.07 13.77
N PHE A 445 30.96 34.79 12.48
CA PHE A 445 29.73 34.18 11.95
C PHE A 445 29.75 32.72 12.40
N VAL A 446 28.82 32.33 13.26
CA VAL A 446 28.81 30.99 13.86
C VAL A 446 27.90 30.07 13.05
N ASP A 447 28.47 29.03 12.47
CA ASP A 447 27.75 28.02 11.68
C ASP A 447 27.24 26.86 12.54
N GLY A 448 27.79 26.68 13.75
CA GLY A 448 27.29 25.71 14.72
C GLY A 448 28.13 25.58 15.99
N VAL A 449 27.61 24.77 16.94
CA VAL A 449 28.27 24.47 18.22
C VAL A 449 28.15 22.99 18.54
N LEU A 450 29.22 22.40 19.08
CA LEU A 450 29.27 21.02 19.52
C LEU A 450 29.75 20.92 20.97
N GLY A 451 29.05 20.13 21.79
CA GLY A 451 29.62 19.57 23.03
C GLY A 451 30.42 18.30 22.72
N GLU A 452 31.35 17.93 23.59
CA GLU A 452 32.04 16.63 23.46
C GLU A 452 31.04 15.45 23.70
N PRO A 453 31.13 14.34 22.95
CA PRO A 453 30.20 13.22 23.10
C PRO A 453 30.32 12.51 24.45
N GLY A 454 29.26 12.61 25.27
CA GLY A 454 29.19 12.10 26.63
C GLY A 454 29.09 13.25 27.62
N GLU A 455 27.88 13.53 28.11
CA GLU A 455 27.51 14.80 28.76
C GLU A 455 28.16 15.05 30.14
N GLU A 456 29.11 14.19 30.55
CA GLU A 456 30.04 14.38 31.67
C GLU A 456 31.11 15.47 31.38
N THR A 457 31.20 15.97 30.14
CA THR A 457 32.27 16.86 29.67
C THR A 457 31.93 18.36 29.74
N LEU A 458 32.95 19.18 29.97
CA LEU A 458 32.88 20.65 30.04
C LEU A 458 33.56 21.36 28.85
N ILE A 459 33.87 20.61 27.78
CA ILE A 459 34.48 21.15 26.56
C ILE A 459 33.41 21.37 25.51
N MET A 460 33.40 22.56 24.93
CA MET A 460 32.50 23.00 23.88
C MET A 460 33.33 23.56 22.71
N THR A 461 32.95 23.24 21.48
CA THR A 461 33.59 23.76 20.27
C THR A 461 32.59 24.58 19.46
N VAL A 462 32.83 25.88 19.35
CA VAL A 462 32.14 26.76 18.41
C VAL A 462 32.88 26.71 17.09
N PHE A 463 32.18 26.56 15.96
CA PHE A 463 32.80 26.65 14.63
C PHE A 463 32.10 27.67 13.75
N GLY A 464 32.86 28.29 12.85
CA GLY A 464 32.37 29.43 12.08
C GLY A 464 33.41 30.02 11.14
N HIS A 465 33.14 31.24 10.68
CA HIS A 465 34.01 32.00 9.79
C HIS A 465 34.04 33.51 10.18
N PHE A 466 35.15 34.20 9.92
CA PHE A 466 35.24 35.66 10.15
C PHE A 466 34.62 36.48 9.01
N SER A 467 34.48 35.89 7.82
CA SER A 467 33.88 36.48 6.62
C SER A 467 33.48 35.34 5.67
N HIS A 468 32.48 35.53 4.80
CA HIS A 468 32.08 34.52 3.80
C HIS A 468 33.17 34.19 2.74
N ARG A 469 34.40 34.71 2.91
CA ARG A 469 35.60 34.38 2.14
C ARG A 469 36.82 34.03 3.02
N SER A 470 36.66 33.91 4.34
CA SER A 470 37.74 33.49 5.24
C SER A 470 37.78 31.98 5.40
N GLU A 471 38.93 31.46 5.82
CA GLU A 471 39.06 30.07 6.28
C GLU A 471 38.18 29.79 7.52
N TRP A 472 37.80 28.52 7.68
CA TRP A 472 37.09 28.01 8.85
C TRP A 472 37.86 28.27 10.14
N GLN A 473 37.14 28.66 11.19
CA GLN A 473 37.66 28.92 12.53
C GLN A 473 36.98 28.00 13.54
N LEU A 474 37.75 27.48 14.49
CA LEU A 474 37.25 26.69 15.61
C LEU A 474 37.70 27.32 16.92
N VAL A 475 36.73 27.58 17.80
CA VAL A 475 36.98 28.10 19.15
C VAL A 475 36.59 27.02 20.17
N LYS A 476 37.62 26.35 20.69
CA LYS A 476 37.50 25.47 21.85
C LYS A 476 37.31 26.32 23.11
N VAL A 477 36.23 26.07 23.84
CA VAL A 477 35.96 26.64 25.17
C VAL A 477 36.00 25.51 26.18
N ASP A 478 36.86 25.63 27.20
CA ASP A 478 36.98 24.66 28.29
C ASP A 478 36.49 25.30 29.61
N TYR A 479 35.29 24.89 30.03
CA TYR A 479 34.65 25.41 31.24
C TYR A 479 35.13 24.74 32.53
N LYS A 480 36.04 23.75 32.48
CA LYS A 480 36.61 23.09 33.66
C LYS A 480 37.27 24.08 34.63
N SER A 481 37.81 25.17 34.11
CA SER A 481 38.42 26.27 34.88
C SER A 481 37.44 27.09 35.72
N ILE A 482 36.12 26.91 35.55
CA ILE A 482 35.07 27.56 36.35
C ILE A 482 34.75 26.76 37.64
N PHE A 483 35.25 25.53 37.77
CA PHE A 483 34.92 24.62 38.86
C PHE A 483 36.14 24.11 39.61
N ASP A 484 36.31 24.57 40.85
CA ASP A 484 37.48 24.21 41.69
C ASP A 484 37.47 22.73 42.13
N ARG A 485 36.30 22.08 42.13
CA ARG A 485 36.12 20.68 42.59
C ARG A 485 34.92 19.97 41.95
N ARG A 486 34.87 18.66 42.16
CA ARG A 486 33.68 17.82 41.94
C ARG A 486 32.66 18.00 43.07
N CYS A 487 31.41 17.69 42.79
CA CYS A 487 30.33 17.71 43.77
C CYS A 487 30.40 16.49 44.69
N GLU A 488 30.21 16.74 45.98
CA GLU A 488 30.02 15.72 47.01
C GLU A 488 28.52 15.47 47.21
N GLU A 489 28.16 14.38 47.90
CA GLU A 489 26.77 14.06 48.26
C GLU A 489 26.02 15.23 48.94
N GLU A 490 26.73 16.04 49.74
CA GLU A 490 26.18 17.22 50.40
C GLU A 490 25.87 18.41 49.46
N ASP A 491 26.39 18.43 48.23
CA ASP A 491 26.07 19.47 47.24
C ASP A 491 24.75 19.20 46.51
N TYR A 492 24.20 18.00 46.65
CA TYR A 492 22.93 17.60 46.06
C TYR A 492 21.75 17.83 47.01
N ARG A 493 20.55 17.92 46.42
CA ARG A 493 19.25 17.85 47.08
C ARG A 493 18.36 16.82 46.36
N PRO A 494 17.50 16.08 47.07
CA PRO A 494 16.45 15.29 46.43
C PRO A 494 15.44 16.22 45.76
N TRP A 495 14.99 15.86 44.57
CA TRP A 495 13.82 16.43 43.91
C TRP A 495 12.86 15.30 43.55
N GLN A 496 11.64 15.38 44.07
CA GLN A 496 10.57 14.43 43.80
C GLN A 496 9.79 14.91 42.57
N LEU A 497 9.65 14.04 41.57
CA LEU A 497 8.79 14.31 40.42
C LEU A 497 7.31 14.35 40.87
N HIS A 498 6.55 15.31 40.35
CA HIS A 498 5.12 15.43 40.59
C HIS A 498 4.37 15.98 39.37
N SER A 499 3.05 15.80 39.36
CA SER A 499 2.13 16.45 38.42
C SER A 499 1.12 17.25 39.25
N GLN A 500 1.19 18.59 39.19
CA GLN A 500 0.30 19.50 39.93
C GLN A 500 0.28 19.27 41.46
N GLY A 501 1.34 18.65 42.01
CA GLY A 501 1.46 18.27 43.43
C GLY A 501 1.29 16.77 43.69
N GLU A 502 0.72 15.98 42.78
CA GLU A 502 0.62 14.53 42.92
C GLU A 502 1.96 13.85 42.65
N ALA A 503 2.48 13.15 43.66
CA ALA A 503 3.81 12.54 43.65
C ALA A 503 3.87 11.12 43.03
N CYS A 504 2.73 10.50 42.77
CA CYS A 504 2.66 9.17 42.18
C CYS A 504 2.38 9.28 40.68
N ILE A 505 3.38 8.98 39.85
CA ILE A 505 3.26 9.02 38.39
C ILE A 505 3.62 7.65 37.84
N MET A 506 2.77 7.11 36.95
CA MET A 506 2.91 5.75 36.43
C MET A 506 3.07 4.70 37.56
N GLY A 507 2.31 4.87 38.64
CA GLY A 507 2.33 3.94 39.79
C GLY A 507 3.62 3.95 40.61
N ALA A 508 4.48 4.97 40.50
CA ALA A 508 5.69 5.12 41.32
C ALA A 508 5.94 6.57 41.75
N LYS A 509 6.55 6.74 42.93
CA LYS A 509 7.21 7.97 43.36
C LYS A 509 8.67 7.92 42.91
N ARG A 510 9.07 8.85 42.03
CA ARG A 510 10.45 8.93 41.50
C ARG A 510 11.17 10.11 42.14
N ILE A 511 12.31 9.85 42.79
CA ILE A 511 13.15 10.88 43.40
C ILE A 511 14.50 10.92 42.66
N TYR A 512 14.84 12.10 42.16
CA TYR A 512 16.07 12.40 41.44
C TYR A 512 17.01 13.23 42.30
N ARG A 513 18.31 13.25 41.95
CA ARG A 513 19.29 14.15 42.55
C ARG A 513 19.39 15.43 41.71
N LYS A 514 19.42 16.58 42.36
CA LYS A 514 19.70 17.87 41.69
C LYS A 514 20.77 18.63 42.46
N ARG A 515 21.69 19.29 41.77
CA ARG A 515 22.70 20.15 42.41
C ARG A 515 21.98 21.31 43.14
N LYS A 516 22.52 21.73 44.27
CA LYS A 516 22.08 22.95 44.97
C LYS A 516 22.51 24.18 44.16
N SER A 517 21.60 25.14 44.01
CA SER A 517 21.80 26.37 43.22
C SER A 517 22.98 27.22 43.73
N GLU A 518 23.35 27.06 45.00
CA GLU A 518 24.43 27.78 45.69
C GLU A 518 25.80 27.09 45.53
N LYS A 519 25.84 25.86 45.01
CA LYS A 519 27.05 25.03 44.92
C LYS A 519 27.56 24.94 43.48
N LYS A 520 28.68 25.60 43.20
CA LYS A 520 29.42 25.49 41.93
C LYS A 520 30.45 24.36 42.02
N CYS A 521 30.09 23.19 41.49
CA CYS A 521 30.95 22.02 41.43
C CYS A 521 30.62 21.21 40.17
N MET A 522 31.62 20.51 39.61
CA MET A 522 31.41 19.57 38.50
C MET A 522 30.59 18.39 38.98
N GLN A 523 29.53 18.01 38.27
CA GLN A 523 28.75 16.84 38.62
C GLN A 523 29.58 15.55 38.44
N GLY A 524 29.32 14.57 39.30
CA GLY A 524 29.90 13.24 39.17
C GLY A 524 29.28 12.46 38.01
N LYS A 525 29.53 11.15 37.92
CA LYS A 525 28.76 10.30 37.00
C LYS A 525 27.33 10.12 37.52
N TYR A 526 26.34 10.69 36.83
CA TYR A 526 24.94 10.62 37.26
C TYR A 526 24.41 9.18 37.22
N ALA A 527 23.65 8.79 38.26
CA ALA A 527 23.13 7.44 38.45
C ALA A 527 21.58 7.40 38.42
N GLY A 528 20.98 8.10 37.46
CA GLY A 528 19.53 8.04 37.18
C GLY A 528 18.63 8.57 38.32
N ALA A 529 17.45 7.98 38.46
CA ALA A 529 16.59 8.21 39.64
C ALA A 529 17.22 7.52 40.87
N MET A 530 17.39 8.27 41.95
CA MET A 530 18.03 7.78 43.18
C MET A 530 17.17 6.75 43.90
N THR A 531 15.84 6.95 43.92
CA THR A 531 14.86 5.96 44.37
C THR A 531 13.61 5.98 43.50
N SER A 532 12.95 4.83 43.40
CA SER A 532 11.67 4.66 42.72
C SER A 532 10.79 3.73 43.55
N GLU A 533 9.92 4.30 44.39
CA GLU A 533 9.04 3.57 45.29
C GLU A 533 7.69 3.28 44.60
N PRO A 534 7.17 2.04 44.60
CA PRO A 534 5.87 1.74 44.03
C PRO A 534 4.72 2.33 44.87
N CYS A 535 3.61 2.66 44.20
CA CYS A 535 2.38 3.13 44.83
C CYS A 535 1.34 2.01 44.97
N VAL A 536 0.39 2.22 45.88
CA VAL A 536 -0.93 1.58 45.83
C VAL A 536 -1.65 2.04 44.55
N CYS A 537 -2.28 1.13 43.78
CA CYS A 537 -3.00 1.52 42.58
C CYS A 537 -4.27 2.31 42.90
N THR A 538 -4.54 3.29 42.05
CA THR A 538 -5.69 4.20 42.02
C THR A 538 -6.44 4.04 40.68
N GLU A 539 -7.56 4.74 40.50
CA GLU A 539 -8.22 4.81 39.19
C GLU A 539 -7.34 5.52 38.14
N ALA A 540 -6.40 6.39 38.55
CA ALA A 540 -5.44 7.06 37.69
C ALA A 540 -4.36 6.13 37.09
N ASP A 541 -4.30 4.86 37.53
CA ASP A 541 -3.38 3.83 36.99
C ASP A 541 -4.01 2.92 35.91
N PHE A 542 -5.32 3.06 35.63
CA PHE A 542 -6.08 2.23 34.67
C PHE A 542 -6.73 3.05 33.54
N ASP A 543 -6.29 2.83 32.30
CA ASP A 543 -6.91 3.33 31.06
C ASP A 543 -8.18 2.51 30.70
N CYS A 544 -9.00 3.02 29.77
CA CYS A 544 -10.07 2.23 29.18
C CYS A 544 -9.51 1.11 28.29
N ASP A 545 -10.21 -0.01 28.22
CA ASP A 545 -9.82 -1.13 27.35
C ASP A 545 -10.38 -0.97 25.92
N TYR A 546 -9.90 -1.77 24.97
CA TYR A 546 -10.36 -1.71 23.59
C TYR A 546 -11.88 -1.96 23.49
N GLY A 547 -12.58 -1.05 22.82
CA GLY A 547 -14.05 -1.06 22.75
C GLY A 547 -14.76 -0.34 23.90
N TYR A 548 -14.02 0.29 24.81
CA TYR A 548 -14.56 1.13 25.88
C TYR A 548 -14.09 2.57 25.72
N GLU A 549 -14.99 3.51 25.94
CA GLU A 549 -14.77 4.96 25.80
C GLU A 549 -15.03 5.64 27.16
N ARG A 550 -14.28 6.71 27.44
CA ARG A 550 -14.33 7.39 28.74
C ARG A 550 -15.44 8.44 28.77
N HIS A 551 -16.47 8.20 29.58
CA HIS A 551 -17.59 9.13 29.74
C HIS A 551 -17.25 10.29 30.69
N SER A 552 -18.08 11.34 30.67
CA SER A 552 -17.93 12.56 31.47
C SER A 552 -17.99 12.35 32.99
N ASN A 553 -18.39 11.17 33.46
CA ASN A 553 -18.32 10.73 34.86
C ASN A 553 -16.97 10.05 35.21
N GLY A 554 -15.99 10.08 34.30
CA GLY A 554 -14.66 9.47 34.44
C GLY A 554 -14.59 7.98 34.07
N GLN A 555 -15.74 7.29 34.00
CA GLN A 555 -15.83 5.84 33.84
C GLN A 555 -15.69 5.40 32.38
N CYS A 556 -15.04 4.26 32.18
CA CYS A 556 -15.00 3.55 30.90
C CYS A 556 -16.30 2.75 30.72
N LEU A 557 -17.06 3.07 29.68
CA LEU A 557 -18.29 2.35 29.29
C LEU A 557 -18.12 1.75 27.89
N PRO A 558 -18.84 0.67 27.53
CA PRO A 558 -18.76 0.09 26.19
C PRO A 558 -19.18 1.11 25.13
N ALA A 559 -18.34 1.29 24.13
CA ALA A 559 -18.66 2.11 22.97
C ALA A 559 -19.83 1.52 22.19
N PHE A 560 -20.63 2.35 21.51
CA PHE A 560 -21.84 1.90 20.79
C PHE A 560 -21.59 0.82 19.72
N TRP A 561 -20.34 0.70 19.26
CA TRP A 561 -19.89 -0.22 18.21
C TRP A 561 -19.31 -1.53 18.76
N TYR A 562 -19.15 -1.65 20.08
CA TYR A 562 -18.52 -2.78 20.77
C TYR A 562 -19.53 -3.53 21.65
N ASN A 563 -19.35 -4.85 21.75
CA ASN A 563 -20.18 -5.70 22.60
C ASN A 563 -19.29 -6.44 23.62
N PRO A 564 -19.39 -6.14 24.94
CA PRO A 564 -18.65 -6.85 25.99
C PRO A 564 -18.87 -8.36 26.03
N SER A 565 -19.99 -8.85 25.49
CA SER A 565 -20.28 -10.29 25.38
C SER A 565 -19.57 -10.96 24.19
N SER A 566 -18.83 -10.21 23.36
CA SER A 566 -18.00 -10.78 22.30
C SER A 566 -16.72 -11.36 22.87
N LEU A 567 -16.49 -12.66 22.64
CA LEU A 567 -15.33 -13.39 23.14
C LEU A 567 -14.06 -13.02 22.35
N SER A 568 -12.88 -13.15 22.94
CA SER A 568 -11.60 -12.96 22.23
C SER A 568 -11.46 -13.94 21.05
N LYS A 569 -10.74 -13.57 19.98
CA LYS A 569 -10.40 -14.49 18.87
C LYS A 569 -9.53 -15.66 19.37
N ASP A 570 -8.66 -15.41 20.34
CA ASP A 570 -7.72 -16.40 20.93
C ASP A 570 -8.40 -17.40 21.91
N CYS A 571 -9.70 -17.70 21.75
CA CYS A 571 -10.53 -18.36 22.78
C CYS A 571 -11.02 -19.77 22.38
N SER A 572 -10.10 -20.73 22.31
CA SER A 572 -10.39 -22.15 22.03
C SER A 572 -11.08 -22.88 23.18
N LEU A 573 -11.83 -23.93 22.86
CA LEU A 573 -12.74 -24.63 23.76
C LEU A 573 -11.96 -25.42 24.82
N GLY A 574 -12.10 -25.03 26.10
CA GLY A 574 -11.36 -25.59 27.23
C GLY A 574 -10.13 -24.78 27.66
N GLN A 575 -9.76 -23.70 26.94
CA GLN A 575 -8.84 -22.69 27.45
C GLN A 575 -9.56 -21.70 28.38
N SER A 576 -8.81 -20.82 29.04
CA SER A 576 -9.35 -19.67 29.77
C SER A 576 -8.85 -18.36 29.15
N TYR A 577 -9.76 -17.41 28.92
CA TYR A 577 -9.44 -16.06 28.49
C TYR A 577 -9.57 -15.08 29.68
N LEU A 578 -8.93 -13.92 29.57
CA LEU A 578 -9.14 -12.82 30.51
C LEU A 578 -10.34 -11.99 30.02
N ASN A 579 -11.45 -12.04 30.75
CA ASN A 579 -12.62 -11.24 30.48
C ASN A 579 -12.42 -9.82 31.04
N SER A 580 -12.52 -8.80 30.18
CA SER A 580 -12.22 -7.41 30.54
C SER A 580 -13.32 -6.81 31.42
N THR A 581 -12.91 -5.99 32.38
CA THR A 581 -13.83 -5.15 33.15
C THR A 581 -14.14 -3.81 32.46
N GLY A 582 -13.62 -3.60 31.24
CA GLY A 582 -13.66 -2.33 30.51
C GLY A 582 -12.48 -1.39 30.79
N TYR A 583 -11.51 -1.86 31.58
CA TYR A 583 -10.34 -1.12 32.03
C TYR A 583 -9.10 -1.98 31.84
N ARG A 584 -7.97 -1.36 31.50
CA ARG A 584 -6.65 -1.99 31.40
C ARG A 584 -5.64 -1.18 32.20
N LYS A 585 -4.76 -1.85 32.94
CA LYS A 585 -3.67 -1.16 33.64
C LYS A 585 -2.75 -0.51 32.58
N VAL A 586 -2.38 0.76 32.78
CA VAL A 586 -1.46 1.45 31.86
C VAL A 586 -0.14 0.67 31.79
N VAL A 587 0.38 0.42 30.57
CA VAL A 587 1.61 -0.37 30.40
C VAL A 587 2.80 0.34 31.07
N SER A 588 3.69 -0.45 31.67
CA SER A 588 4.85 0.02 32.45
C SER A 588 4.53 0.80 33.73
N ASN A 589 3.25 0.89 34.11
CA ASN A 589 2.86 1.42 35.42
C ASN A 589 3.25 0.44 36.55
N ASN A 590 3.91 0.94 37.59
CA ASN A 590 4.51 0.11 38.66
C ASN A 590 3.65 -0.03 39.94
N CYS A 591 2.36 0.37 39.92
CA CYS A 591 1.53 0.28 41.12
C CYS A 591 1.26 -1.18 41.55
N THR A 592 1.21 -1.43 42.85
CA THR A 592 1.04 -2.78 43.42
C THR A 592 -0.41 -3.08 43.81
N ASP A 593 -0.97 -2.39 44.80
CA ASP A 593 -2.15 -2.86 45.55
C ASP A 593 -3.40 -1.99 45.30
N GLY A 594 -4.35 -1.92 46.25
CA GLY A 594 -5.49 -1.00 46.17
C GLY A 594 -6.55 -1.45 45.18
N VAL A 595 -6.97 -0.57 44.25
CA VAL A 595 -8.09 -0.89 43.34
C VAL A 595 -7.74 -1.91 42.25
N ARG A 596 -6.50 -2.44 42.22
CA ARG A 596 -6.01 -3.35 41.17
C ARG A 596 -6.99 -4.49 40.88
N GLU A 597 -7.40 -5.24 41.90
CA GLU A 597 -8.26 -6.44 41.76
C GLU A 597 -9.69 -6.14 41.25
N ARG A 598 -10.12 -4.87 41.32
CA ARG A 598 -11.40 -4.42 40.78
C ARG A 598 -11.36 -4.20 39.27
N TYR A 599 -10.23 -3.73 38.74
CA TYR A 599 -10.05 -3.31 37.35
C TYR A 599 -9.14 -4.23 36.52
N THR A 600 -8.50 -5.24 37.12
CA THR A 600 -7.86 -6.32 36.36
C THR A 600 -8.89 -7.26 35.76
N ALA A 601 -8.75 -7.53 34.46
CA ALA A 601 -9.51 -8.54 33.74
C ALA A 601 -9.46 -9.92 34.44
N LYS A 602 -10.58 -10.64 34.46
CA LYS A 602 -10.77 -11.85 35.29
C LYS A 602 -10.73 -13.12 34.42
N PRO A 603 -10.05 -14.19 34.85
CA PRO A 603 -10.00 -15.43 34.09
C PRO A 603 -11.39 -16.09 34.03
N GLN A 604 -11.84 -16.41 32.82
CA GLN A 604 -13.10 -17.08 32.52
C GLN A 604 -12.84 -18.21 31.51
N GLN A 605 -13.52 -19.35 31.67
CA GLN A 605 -13.40 -20.45 30.70
C GLN A 605 -14.01 -20.04 29.34
N CYS A 606 -13.32 -20.41 28.26
CA CYS A 606 -13.82 -20.24 26.90
C CYS A 606 -14.96 -21.23 26.63
N PRO A 607 -16.20 -20.76 26.34
CA PRO A 607 -17.31 -21.63 25.96
C PRO A 607 -17.17 -22.15 24.50
N GLY A 608 -16.10 -21.77 23.80
CA GLY A 608 -15.89 -21.97 22.37
C GLY A 608 -16.51 -20.84 21.54
N LYS A 609 -16.32 -20.92 20.22
CA LYS A 609 -16.92 -20.01 19.23
C LYS A 609 -17.52 -20.79 18.05
N PRO A 610 -18.67 -20.37 17.53
CA PRO A 610 -19.08 -20.78 16.18
C PRO A 610 -18.06 -20.27 15.14
N PRO A 611 -17.93 -20.90 13.97
CA PRO A 611 -17.18 -20.34 12.86
C PRO A 611 -17.82 -19.03 12.41
N GLN A 612 -17.02 -17.99 12.16
CA GLN A 612 -17.45 -16.73 11.55
C GLN A 612 -16.33 -16.08 10.73
N GLY A 613 -16.72 -15.42 9.64
CA GLY A 613 -15.82 -14.72 8.72
C GLY A 613 -14.91 -15.67 7.96
N LEU A 614 -15.47 -16.80 7.52
CA LEU A 614 -14.82 -17.76 6.64
C LEU A 614 -14.51 -17.11 5.28
N ARG A 615 -13.30 -17.34 4.77
CA ARG A 615 -12.83 -16.90 3.46
C ARG A 615 -12.05 -18.02 2.79
N ILE A 616 -12.15 -18.10 1.48
CA ILE A 616 -11.31 -18.97 0.64
C ILE A 616 -10.60 -18.09 -0.39
N VAL A 617 -9.30 -18.30 -0.55
CA VAL A 617 -8.45 -17.65 -1.55
C VAL A 617 -7.56 -18.68 -2.24
N THR A 618 -7.07 -18.37 -3.43
CA THR A 618 -5.99 -19.13 -4.09
C THR A 618 -4.63 -18.69 -3.55
N ALA A 619 -3.65 -19.60 -3.55
CA ALA A 619 -2.32 -19.34 -2.98
C ALA A 619 -1.49 -18.28 -3.73
N ASP A 620 -1.84 -18.00 -4.99
CA ASP A 620 -1.28 -16.92 -5.81
C ASP A 620 -2.17 -15.67 -5.89
N GLY A 621 -3.34 -15.70 -5.24
CA GLY A 621 -4.34 -14.63 -5.25
C GLY A 621 -5.12 -14.49 -6.56
N ARG A 622 -4.97 -15.38 -7.54
CA ARG A 622 -5.63 -15.29 -8.85
C ARG A 622 -6.94 -16.07 -8.88
N LEU A 623 -7.98 -15.48 -9.49
CA LEU A 623 -9.27 -16.14 -9.74
C LEU A 623 -9.31 -16.88 -11.10
N THR A 624 -8.16 -17.03 -11.75
CA THR A 624 -7.98 -17.70 -13.04
C THR A 624 -6.97 -18.84 -12.92
N ALA A 625 -7.25 -19.96 -13.58
CA ALA A 625 -6.38 -21.14 -13.59
C ALA A 625 -6.34 -21.76 -15.00
N GLN A 626 -5.24 -22.44 -15.34
CA GLN A 626 -5.17 -23.24 -16.56
C GLN A 626 -5.66 -24.66 -16.31
N GLN A 627 -6.37 -25.23 -17.30
CA GLN A 627 -6.75 -26.64 -17.34
C GLN A 627 -5.53 -27.55 -17.04
N GLY A 628 -5.74 -28.63 -16.28
CA GLY A 628 -4.70 -29.61 -15.95
C GLY A 628 -3.62 -29.16 -14.96
N HIS A 629 -3.64 -27.92 -14.46
CA HIS A 629 -2.68 -27.42 -13.48
C HIS A 629 -3.19 -27.54 -12.03
N ASN A 630 -2.26 -27.64 -11.08
CA ASN A 630 -2.57 -27.66 -9.64
C ASN A 630 -2.99 -26.27 -9.15
N VAL A 631 -4.27 -26.11 -8.80
CA VAL A 631 -4.79 -24.96 -8.06
C VAL A 631 -4.66 -25.25 -6.58
N THR A 632 -4.07 -24.33 -5.80
CA THR A 632 -3.94 -24.46 -4.35
C THR A 632 -4.85 -23.46 -3.65
N PHE A 633 -5.79 -23.95 -2.86
CA PHE A 633 -6.75 -23.15 -2.09
C PHE A 633 -6.32 -23.04 -0.62
N LEU A 634 -6.44 -21.85 -0.06
CA LEU A 634 -6.18 -21.53 1.33
C LEU A 634 -7.52 -21.14 1.99
N VAL A 635 -7.88 -21.85 3.05
CA VAL A 635 -9.08 -21.56 3.86
C VAL A 635 -8.65 -20.73 5.07
N GLN A 636 -9.26 -19.56 5.23
CA GLN A 636 -9.00 -18.64 6.33
C GLN A 636 -10.29 -18.43 7.11
N LEU A 637 -10.24 -18.51 8.45
CA LEU A 637 -11.39 -18.27 9.32
C LEU A 637 -11.06 -17.11 10.26
N GLU A 638 -11.91 -16.10 10.33
CA GLU A 638 -11.67 -14.97 11.21
C GLU A 638 -11.93 -15.28 12.69
N GLU A 639 -12.94 -16.09 13.02
CA GLU A 639 -13.22 -16.55 14.38
C GLU A 639 -13.79 -17.99 14.37
N GLY A 640 -13.41 -18.81 15.34
CA GLY A 640 -13.90 -20.18 15.49
C GLY A 640 -12.79 -21.17 15.85
N ASP A 641 -13.14 -22.33 16.42
CA ASP A 641 -12.16 -23.32 16.88
C ASP A 641 -11.88 -24.41 15.82
N LEU A 642 -10.87 -24.15 15.00
CA LEU A 642 -10.47 -25.02 13.87
C LEU A 642 -9.94 -26.40 14.30
N GLN A 643 -9.60 -26.59 15.58
CA GLN A 643 -9.16 -27.89 16.13
C GLN A 643 -10.33 -28.88 16.34
N ARG A 644 -11.58 -28.41 16.22
CA ARG A 644 -12.81 -29.22 16.41
C ARG A 644 -13.92 -28.85 15.41
N SER A 645 -13.53 -28.36 14.23
CA SER A 645 -14.46 -27.99 13.16
C SER A 645 -14.33 -28.97 11.99
N LEU A 646 -15.45 -29.46 11.49
CA LEU A 646 -15.52 -30.19 10.23
C LEU A 646 -15.42 -29.19 9.08
N ILE A 647 -14.53 -29.43 8.12
CA ILE A 647 -14.36 -28.58 6.93
C ILE A 647 -14.76 -29.40 5.71
N GLN A 648 -15.76 -28.94 4.97
CA GLN A 648 -16.15 -29.53 3.68
C GLN A 648 -15.81 -28.55 2.56
N VAL A 649 -15.19 -29.04 1.49
CA VAL A 649 -14.87 -28.28 0.28
C VAL A 649 -15.47 -29.00 -0.91
N ASP A 650 -16.40 -28.35 -1.60
CA ASP A 650 -16.90 -28.74 -2.93
C ASP A 650 -16.22 -27.84 -3.97
N PHE A 651 -15.54 -28.43 -4.95
CA PHE A 651 -14.82 -27.70 -6.00
C PHE A 651 -15.75 -27.25 -7.15
N GLY A 652 -17.02 -27.64 -7.15
CA GLY A 652 -18.01 -27.27 -8.16
C GLY A 652 -17.93 -28.09 -9.45
N ASP A 653 -17.04 -29.07 -9.53
CA ASP A 653 -16.90 -30.04 -10.63
C ASP A 653 -17.50 -31.43 -10.30
N GLY A 654 -18.12 -31.56 -9.11
CA GLY A 654 -18.66 -32.80 -8.57
C GLY A 654 -17.72 -33.51 -7.58
N ILE A 655 -16.51 -32.99 -7.35
CA ILE A 655 -15.59 -33.50 -6.32
C ILE A 655 -15.77 -32.66 -5.05
N ALA A 656 -16.20 -33.35 -3.97
CA ALA A 656 -16.27 -32.78 -2.63
C ALA A 656 -15.42 -33.59 -1.66
N VAL A 657 -14.67 -32.91 -0.78
CA VAL A 657 -13.73 -33.51 0.18
C VAL A 657 -13.99 -32.94 1.57
N SER A 658 -13.99 -33.80 2.58
CA SER A 658 -14.13 -33.40 3.99
C SER A 658 -12.85 -33.65 4.80
N TYR A 659 -12.51 -32.69 5.65
CA TYR A 659 -11.35 -32.67 6.53
C TYR A 659 -11.78 -32.51 7.98
N ALA A 660 -11.23 -33.32 8.88
CA ALA A 660 -11.59 -33.35 10.30
C ALA A 660 -10.62 -32.55 11.21
N ASN A 661 -9.49 -32.08 10.68
CA ASN A 661 -8.48 -31.26 11.35
C ASN A 661 -7.76 -30.39 10.31
N LEU A 662 -7.39 -29.16 10.67
CA LEU A 662 -6.69 -28.22 9.78
C LEU A 662 -5.16 -28.47 9.68
N SER A 663 -4.57 -29.25 10.58
CA SER A 663 -3.11 -29.50 10.59
C SER A 663 -2.60 -30.30 9.38
N SER A 664 -3.49 -30.81 8.52
CA SER A 664 -3.17 -31.41 7.22
C SER A 664 -3.34 -30.45 6.03
N THR A 665 -3.71 -29.18 6.26
CA THR A 665 -3.98 -28.19 5.19
C THR A 665 -3.18 -26.90 5.30
N GLU A 666 -2.12 -26.85 6.13
CA GLU A 666 -1.20 -25.70 6.19
C GLU A 666 -0.49 -25.44 4.84
N ASP A 667 -0.21 -26.49 4.06
CA ASP A 667 0.32 -26.44 2.67
C ASP A 667 -0.73 -26.08 1.60
N GLY A 668 -1.98 -25.82 2.02
CA GLY A 668 -3.14 -25.58 1.17
C GLY A 668 -3.75 -26.83 0.52
N ILE A 669 -5.03 -26.73 0.18
CA ILE A 669 -5.81 -27.80 -0.45
C ILE A 669 -5.59 -27.74 -1.97
N LYS A 670 -5.06 -28.82 -2.56
CA LYS A 670 -4.65 -28.87 -3.97
C LYS A 670 -5.67 -29.63 -4.81
N HIS A 671 -6.05 -29.07 -5.95
CA HIS A 671 -7.01 -29.65 -6.90
C HIS A 671 -6.58 -29.41 -8.36
N ILE A 672 -7.06 -30.25 -9.29
CA ILE A 672 -6.77 -30.15 -10.73
C ILE A 672 -8.08 -30.23 -11.52
N TYR A 673 -8.44 -29.13 -12.18
CA TYR A 673 -9.62 -29.07 -13.04
C TYR A 673 -9.33 -29.69 -14.42
N GLN A 674 -10.15 -30.69 -14.80
CA GLN A 674 -10.03 -31.40 -16.08
C GLN A 674 -10.83 -30.74 -17.21
N SER A 675 -11.81 -29.91 -16.90
CA SER A 675 -12.67 -29.20 -17.86
C SER A 675 -12.55 -27.68 -17.74
N VAL A 676 -12.82 -27.00 -18.84
CA VAL A 676 -12.82 -25.53 -18.96
C VAL A 676 -14.18 -24.99 -18.54
N GLY A 677 -14.21 -23.91 -17.75
CA GLY A 677 -15.47 -23.34 -17.25
C GLY A 677 -15.31 -22.37 -16.08
N ILE A 678 -16.45 -21.92 -15.52
CA ILE A 678 -16.51 -21.17 -14.27
C ILE A 678 -16.98 -22.15 -13.18
N PHE A 679 -16.12 -22.43 -12.22
CA PHE A 679 -16.38 -23.35 -11.12
C PHE A 679 -16.69 -22.58 -9.85
N ARG A 680 -17.78 -22.96 -9.15
CA ARG A 680 -18.19 -22.36 -7.88
C ARG A 680 -17.67 -23.22 -6.74
N VAL A 681 -16.46 -22.92 -6.27
CA VAL A 681 -15.87 -23.55 -5.09
C VAL A 681 -16.62 -23.08 -3.85
N THR A 682 -17.13 -24.00 -3.04
CA THR A 682 -17.82 -23.68 -1.79
C THR A 682 -17.17 -24.41 -0.62
N VAL A 683 -16.80 -23.65 0.41
CA VAL A 683 -16.29 -24.17 1.68
C VAL A 683 -17.36 -24.00 2.74
N LEU A 684 -17.63 -25.06 3.50
CA LEU A 684 -18.46 -25.06 4.71
C LEU A 684 -17.57 -25.45 5.89
N VAL A 685 -17.58 -24.67 6.96
CA VAL A 685 -16.95 -25.01 8.24
C VAL A 685 -18.02 -25.10 9.31
N GLU A 686 -18.10 -26.23 9.99
CA GLU A 686 -19.13 -26.56 10.99
C GLU A 686 -18.50 -27.02 12.30
N ASN A 687 -19.02 -26.57 13.44
CA ASN A 687 -18.71 -27.12 14.75
C ASN A 687 -19.95 -27.16 15.65
N SER A 688 -19.80 -27.65 16.89
CA SER A 688 -20.91 -27.86 17.84
C SER A 688 -21.63 -26.57 18.31
N LEU A 689 -21.24 -25.39 17.82
CA LEU A 689 -21.83 -24.09 18.15
C LEU A 689 -22.43 -23.38 16.92
N GLY A 690 -22.18 -23.87 15.70
CA GLY A 690 -22.70 -23.28 14.46
C GLY A 690 -21.83 -23.60 13.25
N SER A 691 -22.16 -23.01 12.10
CA SER A 691 -21.41 -23.13 10.85
C SER A 691 -21.33 -21.81 10.09
N ASP A 692 -20.33 -21.70 9.22
CA ASP A 692 -20.12 -20.59 8.28
C ASP A 692 -19.73 -21.14 6.90
N SER A 693 -20.03 -20.39 5.84
CA SER A 693 -19.83 -20.84 4.46
C SER A 693 -19.30 -19.72 3.55
N ALA A 694 -18.30 -20.06 2.74
CA ALA A 694 -17.64 -19.14 1.83
C ALA A 694 -17.65 -19.67 0.40
N VAL A 695 -17.71 -18.76 -0.58
CA VAL A 695 -17.82 -19.08 -2.00
C VAL A 695 -16.75 -18.34 -2.79
N LEU A 696 -16.06 -19.04 -3.68
CA LEU A 696 -15.12 -18.48 -4.66
C LEU A 696 -15.48 -18.99 -6.05
N TYR A 697 -15.53 -18.07 -7.02
CA TYR A 697 -15.70 -18.41 -8.42
C TYR A 697 -14.32 -18.45 -9.09
N LEU A 698 -13.92 -19.62 -9.57
CA LEU A 698 -12.67 -19.82 -10.30
C LEU A 698 -12.95 -19.98 -11.79
N HIS A 699 -12.23 -19.22 -12.62
CA HIS A 699 -12.29 -19.34 -14.06
C HIS A 699 -11.16 -20.23 -14.58
N VAL A 700 -11.50 -21.44 -15.01
CA VAL A 700 -10.55 -22.38 -15.60
C VAL A 700 -10.58 -22.22 -17.11
N THR A 701 -9.46 -21.80 -17.69
CA THR A 701 -9.30 -21.57 -19.12
C THR A 701 -8.31 -22.54 -19.76
N CYS A 702 -8.40 -22.66 -21.08
CA CYS A 702 -7.40 -23.31 -21.92
C CYS A 702 -6.76 -22.23 -22.80
N PRO A 703 -5.43 -22.25 -23.07
CA PRO A 703 -4.81 -21.27 -23.95
C PRO A 703 -5.44 -21.29 -25.36
N LEU A 704 -5.79 -20.11 -25.86
CA LEU A 704 -6.24 -19.94 -27.24
C LEU A 704 -5.03 -19.98 -28.17
N GLU A 705 -5.00 -20.92 -29.12
CA GLU A 705 -3.88 -21.05 -30.06
C GLU A 705 -4.11 -20.23 -31.34
N HIS A 706 -5.27 -20.41 -32.00
CA HIS A 706 -5.57 -19.79 -33.30
C HIS A 706 -7.04 -19.31 -33.36
N VAL A 707 -7.27 -18.27 -34.16
CA VAL A 707 -8.60 -17.70 -34.50
C VAL A 707 -8.75 -17.65 -36.01
N HIS A 708 -9.94 -17.95 -36.53
CA HIS A 708 -10.28 -17.75 -37.94
C HIS A 708 -11.64 -17.07 -38.12
N LEU A 709 -11.69 -15.99 -38.89
CA LEU A 709 -12.91 -15.26 -39.21
C LEU A 709 -13.67 -15.95 -40.35
N SER A 710 -14.72 -16.72 -40.07
CA SER A 710 -15.63 -17.24 -41.10
C SER A 710 -16.55 -16.12 -41.60
N LEU A 711 -16.59 -15.91 -42.92
CA LEU A 711 -17.30 -14.79 -43.57
C LEU A 711 -17.44 -15.06 -45.09
N PRO A 712 -18.58 -14.74 -45.74
CA PRO A 712 -18.75 -14.92 -47.18
C PRO A 712 -17.84 -14.01 -48.02
N PHE A 713 -17.42 -14.49 -49.20
CA PHE A 713 -16.48 -13.76 -50.08
C PHE A 713 -17.12 -12.56 -50.79
N VAL A 714 -18.42 -12.64 -51.11
CA VAL A 714 -19.21 -11.60 -51.78
C VAL A 714 -20.60 -11.54 -51.13
N THR A 715 -21.17 -10.34 -50.99
CA THR A 715 -22.59 -10.16 -50.62
C THR A 715 -23.25 -9.06 -51.45
N THR A 716 -24.58 -9.07 -51.46
CA THR A 716 -25.38 -7.99 -52.01
C THR A 716 -25.49 -6.84 -50.99
N LYS A 717 -25.43 -5.60 -51.47
CA LYS A 717 -25.71 -4.39 -50.68
C LYS A 717 -27.01 -4.54 -49.86
N ASN A 718 -26.99 -4.08 -48.61
CA ASN A 718 -28.09 -4.16 -47.63
C ASN A 718 -28.58 -5.58 -47.28
N LYS A 719 -27.87 -6.65 -47.65
CA LYS A 719 -28.18 -8.02 -47.18
C LYS A 719 -27.42 -8.33 -45.89
N GLU A 720 -28.11 -8.96 -44.95
CA GLU A 720 -27.50 -9.48 -43.71
C GLU A 720 -26.48 -10.58 -44.03
N ILE A 721 -25.31 -10.49 -43.43
CA ILE A 721 -24.28 -11.52 -43.43
C ILE A 721 -23.96 -11.97 -42.01
N ASN A 722 -23.73 -13.27 -41.85
CA ASN A 722 -23.25 -13.82 -40.59
C ASN A 722 -21.71 -13.87 -40.66
N ALA A 723 -21.06 -13.21 -39.73
CA ALA A 723 -19.62 -13.31 -39.49
C ALA A 723 -19.40 -14.11 -38.20
N THR A 724 -18.51 -15.11 -38.23
CA THR A 724 -18.31 -16.03 -37.10
C THR A 724 -16.82 -16.27 -36.84
N ALA A 725 -16.35 -15.96 -35.63
CA ALA A 725 -15.02 -16.29 -35.15
C ALA A 725 -14.97 -17.79 -34.77
N VAL A 726 -14.25 -18.57 -35.57
CA VAL A 726 -13.95 -19.99 -35.31
C VAL A 726 -12.65 -20.06 -34.50
N LEU A 727 -12.63 -20.91 -33.47
CA LEU A 727 -11.57 -20.97 -32.47
C LEU A 727 -10.88 -22.32 -32.45
N TRP A 728 -9.57 -22.32 -32.22
CA TRP A 728 -8.77 -23.52 -31.96
C TRP A 728 -7.90 -23.32 -30.70
N PRO A 729 -8.06 -24.17 -29.66
CA PRO A 729 -9.15 -25.13 -29.47
C PRO A 729 -10.54 -24.46 -29.40
N SER A 730 -11.62 -25.23 -29.51
CA SER A 730 -12.99 -24.69 -29.49
C SER A 730 -13.56 -24.46 -28.07
N GLN A 731 -12.97 -25.09 -27.05
CA GLN A 731 -13.35 -24.94 -25.64
C GLN A 731 -12.25 -24.21 -24.88
N VAL A 732 -12.33 -22.88 -24.86
CA VAL A 732 -11.27 -21.97 -24.37
C VAL A 732 -11.63 -21.34 -23.03
N GLY A 733 -12.92 -21.04 -22.84
CA GLY A 733 -13.47 -20.41 -21.64
C GLY A 733 -14.45 -19.29 -22.01
N THR A 734 -14.52 -18.27 -21.16
CA THR A 734 -15.25 -17.03 -21.46
C THR A 734 -14.36 -16.12 -22.28
N LEU A 735 -14.88 -15.60 -23.39
CA LEU A 735 -14.13 -14.81 -24.37
C LEU A 735 -14.84 -13.49 -24.65
N THR A 736 -14.07 -12.49 -25.07
CA THR A 736 -14.60 -11.21 -25.55
C THR A 736 -14.19 -11.02 -27.00
N TYR A 737 -15.17 -10.83 -27.87
CA TYR A 737 -14.97 -10.63 -29.30
C TYR A 737 -15.12 -9.15 -29.62
N VAL A 738 -14.13 -8.58 -30.30
CA VAL A 738 -14.04 -7.15 -30.63
C VAL A 738 -14.02 -7.02 -32.15
N TRP A 739 -15.13 -6.53 -32.70
CA TRP A 739 -15.39 -6.49 -34.14
C TRP A 739 -15.14 -5.09 -34.70
N TRP A 740 -14.22 -5.01 -35.66
CA TRP A 740 -13.85 -3.78 -36.36
C TRP A 740 -14.39 -3.81 -37.79
N PHE A 741 -15.16 -2.79 -38.16
CA PHE A 741 -15.77 -2.64 -39.48
C PHE A 741 -15.10 -1.49 -40.23
N GLY A 742 -14.51 -1.78 -41.40
CA GLY A 742 -13.86 -0.77 -42.24
C GLY A 742 -12.66 -0.12 -41.54
N ASN A 743 -12.78 1.19 -41.28
CA ASN A 743 -11.79 2.04 -40.60
C ASN A 743 -12.44 2.85 -39.46
N ASN A 744 -13.48 2.30 -38.83
CA ASN A 744 -14.14 2.95 -37.69
C ASN A 744 -13.26 2.90 -36.44
N THR A 745 -13.26 3.98 -35.67
CA THR A 745 -12.50 4.10 -34.40
C THR A 745 -13.14 3.36 -33.23
N GLU A 746 -14.43 3.06 -33.33
CA GLU A 746 -15.21 2.35 -32.31
C GLU A 746 -15.48 0.91 -32.76
N PRO A 747 -14.98 -0.11 -32.04
CA PRO A 747 -15.35 -1.49 -32.29
C PRO A 747 -16.63 -1.88 -31.57
N LEU A 748 -17.34 -2.87 -32.12
CA LEU A 748 -18.47 -3.50 -31.44
C LEU A 748 -17.98 -4.70 -30.60
N ILE A 749 -18.41 -4.80 -29.35
CA ILE A 749 -17.97 -5.83 -28.41
C ILE A 749 -19.10 -6.84 -28.18
N THR A 750 -18.83 -8.13 -28.37
CA THR A 750 -19.79 -9.23 -28.12
C THR A 750 -19.19 -10.32 -27.23
N LEU A 751 -20.07 -11.06 -26.55
CA LEU A 751 -19.73 -12.30 -25.83
C LEU A 751 -19.98 -13.57 -26.68
N GLU A 752 -20.80 -13.45 -27.72
CA GLU A 752 -21.01 -14.49 -28.72
C GLU A 752 -20.02 -14.34 -29.87
N GLY A 753 -19.49 -15.46 -30.36
CA GLY A 753 -18.53 -15.49 -31.46
C GLY A 753 -19.14 -15.32 -32.86
N SER A 754 -20.45 -15.05 -32.95
CA SER A 754 -21.18 -14.83 -34.20
C SER A 754 -21.94 -13.51 -34.16
N ILE A 755 -21.94 -12.78 -35.28
CA ILE A 755 -22.66 -11.51 -35.44
C ILE A 755 -23.31 -11.39 -36.82
N THR A 756 -24.48 -10.74 -36.88
CA THR A 756 -25.14 -10.33 -38.12
C THR A 756 -24.83 -8.87 -38.44
N PHE A 757 -24.54 -8.55 -39.70
CA PHE A 757 -24.22 -7.18 -40.14
C PHE A 757 -24.69 -6.91 -41.58
N THR A 758 -24.91 -5.64 -41.95
CA THR A 758 -25.30 -5.21 -43.31
C THR A 758 -24.36 -4.14 -43.86
N PHE A 759 -23.96 -4.27 -45.13
CA PHE A 759 -23.14 -3.26 -45.80
C PHE A 759 -23.97 -2.34 -46.69
N SER A 760 -23.88 -1.03 -46.43
CA SER A 760 -24.54 0.04 -47.20
C SER A 760 -23.70 0.61 -48.36
N VAL A 761 -22.38 0.39 -48.35
CA VAL A 761 -21.43 0.93 -49.32
C VAL A 761 -20.88 -0.18 -50.22
N GLU A 762 -20.94 0.03 -51.55
CA GLU A 762 -20.34 -0.88 -52.53
C GLU A 762 -18.80 -0.80 -52.53
N GLY A 763 -18.14 -1.93 -52.77
CA GLY A 763 -16.68 -2.03 -52.84
C GLY A 763 -16.10 -3.15 -51.98
N MET A 764 -14.79 -3.09 -51.76
CA MET A 764 -14.07 -4.01 -50.89
C MET A 764 -14.07 -3.46 -49.46
N ASN A 765 -14.78 -4.12 -48.55
CA ASN A 765 -14.85 -3.76 -47.14
C ASN A 765 -14.01 -4.72 -46.29
N THR A 766 -13.32 -4.21 -45.27
CA THR A 766 -12.58 -5.00 -44.28
C THR A 766 -13.42 -5.28 -43.04
N ILE A 767 -13.35 -6.51 -42.53
CA ILE A 767 -13.75 -6.85 -41.15
C ILE A 767 -12.55 -7.50 -40.47
N THR A 768 -12.23 -7.04 -39.26
CA THR A 768 -11.29 -7.70 -38.35
C THR A 768 -12.04 -8.12 -37.10
N VAL A 769 -11.83 -9.35 -36.64
CA VAL A 769 -12.23 -9.77 -35.30
C VAL A 769 -10.97 -9.95 -34.46
N GLN A 770 -10.98 -9.38 -33.25
CA GLN A 770 -10.01 -9.68 -32.22
C GLN A 770 -10.71 -10.46 -31.12
N VAL A 771 -10.08 -11.53 -30.63
CA VAL A 771 -10.61 -12.39 -29.56
C VAL A 771 -9.68 -12.28 -28.37
N SER A 772 -10.22 -11.77 -27.26
CA SER A 772 -9.52 -11.71 -25.98
C SER A 772 -9.84 -12.95 -25.14
N ALA A 773 -8.79 -13.69 -24.80
CA ALA A 773 -8.77 -14.83 -23.92
C ALA A 773 -7.88 -14.51 -22.71
N GLY A 774 -8.46 -13.82 -21.72
CA GLY A 774 -7.77 -13.34 -20.53
C GLY A 774 -6.64 -12.36 -20.88
N ASN A 775 -5.39 -12.82 -20.77
CA ASN A 775 -4.19 -12.02 -21.04
C ASN A 775 -3.70 -12.15 -22.50
N THR A 776 -4.38 -12.94 -23.34
CA THR A 776 -3.99 -13.17 -24.74
C THR A 776 -5.02 -12.58 -25.69
N ILE A 777 -4.57 -11.89 -26.73
CA ILE A 777 -5.42 -11.32 -27.79
C ILE A 777 -4.91 -11.84 -29.13
N LEU A 778 -5.77 -12.55 -29.87
CA LEU A 778 -5.50 -12.97 -31.25
C LEU A 778 -6.48 -12.28 -32.20
N GLN A 779 -6.13 -12.17 -33.48
CA GLN A 779 -6.96 -11.49 -34.48
C GLN A 779 -6.87 -12.12 -35.87
N ASP A 780 -7.97 -12.08 -36.62
CA ASP A 780 -8.02 -12.41 -38.05
C ASP A 780 -8.80 -11.32 -38.82
N THR A 781 -8.37 -11.04 -40.05
CA THR A 781 -8.90 -9.98 -40.90
C THR A 781 -9.27 -10.54 -42.27
N LYS A 782 -10.50 -10.29 -42.71
CA LYS A 782 -10.96 -10.62 -44.07
C LYS A 782 -11.56 -9.43 -44.79
N THR A 783 -11.41 -9.46 -46.11
CA THR A 783 -12.07 -8.55 -47.04
C THR A 783 -13.28 -9.22 -47.68
N ILE A 784 -14.42 -8.53 -47.73
CA ILE A 784 -15.63 -8.93 -48.44
C ILE A 784 -15.92 -7.94 -49.57
N ALA A 785 -16.34 -8.45 -50.72
CA ALA A 785 -16.83 -7.66 -51.84
C ALA A 785 -18.34 -7.39 -51.70
N VAL A 786 -18.75 -6.13 -51.82
CA VAL A 786 -20.15 -5.69 -51.69
C VAL A 786 -20.59 -5.00 -52.98
N TYR A 787 -21.68 -5.48 -53.60
CA TYR A 787 -22.23 -4.92 -54.84
C TYR A 787 -23.76 -5.00 -54.88
N GLU A 788 -24.43 -4.15 -55.67
CA GLU A 788 -25.88 -4.22 -55.86
C GLU A 788 -26.34 -5.46 -56.66
N LYS A 789 -25.52 -5.92 -57.63
CA LYS A 789 -25.76 -7.13 -58.41
C LYS A 789 -24.44 -7.80 -58.79
N PHE A 790 -24.39 -9.12 -58.68
CA PHE A 790 -23.33 -9.97 -59.24
C PHE A 790 -23.97 -11.27 -59.77
N GLN A 791 -23.23 -12.03 -60.58
CA GLN A 791 -23.61 -13.41 -60.91
C GLN A 791 -22.57 -14.36 -60.28
N SER A 792 -22.98 -15.55 -59.85
CA SER A 792 -22.04 -16.59 -59.46
C SER A 792 -22.24 -17.88 -60.25
N LEU A 793 -21.14 -18.58 -60.49
CA LEU A 793 -21.09 -19.85 -61.21
C LEU A 793 -20.25 -20.82 -60.38
N ARG A 794 -20.79 -21.99 -60.07
CA ARG A 794 -20.02 -23.03 -59.36
C ARG A 794 -19.09 -23.74 -60.33
N LEU A 795 -17.83 -23.89 -59.94
CA LEU A 795 -16.80 -24.60 -60.68
C LEU A 795 -16.51 -25.95 -60.01
N SER A 796 -16.31 -26.97 -60.82
CA SER A 796 -15.77 -28.28 -60.41
C SER A 796 -14.42 -28.52 -61.08
N PHE A 797 -13.58 -29.34 -60.45
CA PHE A 797 -12.26 -29.70 -60.95
C PHE A 797 -12.21 -31.16 -61.37
N SER A 798 -11.24 -31.51 -62.21
CA SER A 798 -10.88 -32.92 -62.45
C SER A 798 -10.45 -33.61 -61.13
N PRO A 799 -10.87 -34.87 -60.85
CA PRO A 799 -10.61 -35.55 -59.56
C PRO A 799 -9.14 -35.55 -59.11
N ASN A 800 -8.20 -35.52 -60.06
CA ASN A 800 -6.75 -35.40 -59.84
C ASN A 800 -6.32 -34.20 -58.97
N LEU A 801 -7.19 -33.24 -58.63
CA LEU A 801 -6.92 -32.16 -57.69
C LEU A 801 -7.14 -32.58 -56.23
N ASP A 802 -8.09 -33.46 -55.96
CA ASP A 802 -8.47 -33.90 -54.61
C ASP A 802 -7.33 -34.66 -53.92
N ASP A 803 -6.59 -35.46 -54.68
CA ASP A 803 -5.35 -36.16 -54.25
C ASP A 803 -4.25 -35.20 -53.72
N TYR A 804 -4.37 -33.90 -53.99
CA TYR A 804 -3.40 -32.86 -53.61
C TYR A 804 -4.04 -31.67 -52.89
N ASN A 805 -5.24 -31.82 -52.33
CA ASN A 805 -5.92 -30.80 -51.52
C ASN A 805 -5.62 -31.01 -50.01
N PRO A 806 -4.72 -30.22 -49.39
CA PRO A 806 -4.40 -30.32 -47.96
C PRO A 806 -5.42 -29.60 -47.04
N ASP A 807 -6.54 -29.11 -47.58
CA ASP A 807 -7.60 -28.35 -46.89
C ASP A 807 -7.15 -27.07 -46.15
N ILE A 808 -5.96 -26.52 -46.46
CA ILE A 808 -5.45 -25.27 -45.85
C ILE A 808 -5.91 -24.00 -46.63
N PRO A 809 -6.18 -22.86 -45.96
CA PRO A 809 -6.62 -21.62 -46.61
C PRO A 809 -5.64 -21.04 -47.63
N GLU A 810 -4.33 -21.20 -47.43
CA GLU A 810 -3.26 -20.64 -48.24
C GLU A 810 -3.22 -21.30 -49.61
N TRP A 811 -3.28 -22.63 -49.64
CA TRP A 811 -3.42 -23.44 -50.84
C TRP A 811 -4.70 -23.08 -51.60
N ARG A 812 -5.84 -22.92 -50.91
CA ARG A 812 -7.09 -22.45 -51.54
C ARG A 812 -6.95 -21.07 -52.18
N ARG A 813 -6.28 -20.11 -51.52
CA ARG A 813 -6.00 -18.76 -52.05
C ARG A 813 -5.12 -18.84 -53.31
N ASP A 814 -4.12 -19.71 -53.32
CA ASP A 814 -3.19 -19.86 -54.44
C ASP A 814 -3.83 -20.59 -55.65
N ILE A 815 -4.57 -21.68 -55.43
CA ILE A 815 -5.37 -22.31 -56.49
C ILE A 815 -6.42 -21.33 -57.03
N SER A 816 -7.09 -20.56 -56.18
CA SER A 816 -8.01 -19.49 -56.62
C SER A 816 -7.32 -18.46 -57.53
N ARG A 817 -6.07 -18.09 -57.23
CA ARG A 817 -5.26 -17.18 -58.06
C ARG A 817 -4.87 -17.80 -59.40
N VAL A 818 -4.51 -19.09 -59.42
CA VAL A 818 -4.17 -19.84 -60.65
C VAL A 818 -5.40 -19.99 -61.55
N VAL A 819 -6.55 -20.40 -61.00
CA VAL A 819 -7.81 -20.52 -61.74
C VAL A 819 -8.27 -19.17 -62.28
N LYS A 820 -8.18 -18.10 -61.47
CA LYS A 820 -8.46 -16.73 -61.92
C LYS A 820 -7.53 -16.29 -63.07
N ARG A 821 -6.24 -16.62 -63.02
CA ARG A 821 -5.29 -16.34 -64.11
C ARG A 821 -5.70 -17.08 -65.39
N ALA A 822 -5.92 -18.41 -65.31
CA ALA A 822 -6.29 -19.22 -66.46
C ALA A 822 -7.61 -18.76 -67.11
N LEU A 823 -8.61 -18.34 -66.31
CA LEU A 823 -9.85 -17.76 -66.82
C LEU A 823 -9.61 -16.43 -67.57
N VAL A 824 -8.80 -15.52 -67.01
CA VAL A 824 -8.48 -14.23 -67.66
C VAL A 824 -7.70 -14.44 -68.96
N GLU A 825 -6.69 -15.31 -68.95
CA GLU A 825 -5.83 -15.59 -70.12
C GLU A 825 -6.59 -16.29 -71.27
N THR A 826 -7.56 -17.15 -70.97
CA THR A 826 -8.35 -17.88 -71.98
C THR A 826 -9.58 -17.13 -72.52
N THR A 827 -10.00 -16.05 -71.84
CA THR A 827 -11.20 -15.27 -72.22
C THR A 827 -10.92 -13.82 -72.63
N GLY A 828 -9.79 -13.24 -72.21
CA GLY A 828 -9.49 -11.82 -72.41
C GLY A 828 -10.29 -10.86 -71.51
N ILE A 829 -11.13 -11.39 -70.60
CA ILE A 829 -11.94 -10.59 -69.68
C ILE A 829 -11.04 -9.96 -68.60
N SER A 830 -11.23 -8.66 -68.34
CA SER A 830 -10.45 -7.94 -67.32
C SER A 830 -10.53 -8.62 -65.94
N SER A 831 -9.37 -8.83 -65.31
CA SER A 831 -9.24 -9.49 -64.01
C SER A 831 -9.93 -8.76 -62.84
N LYS A 832 -10.50 -7.58 -63.07
CA LYS A 832 -11.35 -6.85 -62.11
C LYS A 832 -12.80 -7.36 -62.07
N HIS A 833 -13.31 -7.95 -63.17
CA HIS A 833 -14.65 -8.54 -63.22
C HIS A 833 -14.75 -9.93 -62.60
N VAL A 834 -13.61 -10.57 -62.28
CA VAL A 834 -13.54 -11.99 -61.90
C VAL A 834 -13.00 -12.12 -60.48
N LEU A 835 -13.76 -12.75 -59.59
CA LEU A 835 -13.28 -13.27 -58.32
C LEU A 835 -13.52 -14.79 -58.28
N VAL A 836 -12.53 -15.55 -57.82
CA VAL A 836 -12.64 -17.00 -57.64
C VAL A 836 -12.36 -17.30 -56.17
N ALA A 837 -13.16 -18.17 -55.57
CA ALA A 837 -12.91 -18.70 -54.24
C ALA A 837 -13.07 -20.23 -54.24
N VAL A 838 -11.96 -20.96 -54.02
CA VAL A 838 -12.01 -22.40 -53.74
C VAL A 838 -12.65 -22.63 -52.36
N LEU A 839 -13.61 -23.54 -52.29
CA LEU A 839 -14.36 -23.89 -51.10
C LEU A 839 -13.60 -24.95 -50.27
N PRO A 840 -13.82 -25.04 -48.94
CA PRO A 840 -13.25 -26.10 -48.11
C PRO A 840 -13.93 -27.45 -48.34
N GLY A 841 -13.23 -28.54 -47.99
CA GLY A 841 -13.73 -29.91 -48.10
C GLY A 841 -13.57 -30.57 -49.48
N LEU A 842 -14.07 -31.81 -49.59
CA LEU A 842 -13.97 -32.68 -50.75
C LEU A 842 -15.37 -33.14 -51.24
N PRO A 843 -15.60 -33.32 -52.56
CA PRO A 843 -14.67 -33.05 -53.66
C PRO A 843 -14.40 -31.55 -53.84
N THR A 844 -13.20 -31.20 -54.29
CA THR A 844 -12.78 -29.80 -54.40
C THR A 844 -13.68 -29.08 -55.40
N SER A 845 -14.25 -27.94 -54.98
CA SER A 845 -15.04 -27.07 -55.84
C SER A 845 -14.73 -25.61 -55.53
N ALA A 846 -15.05 -24.72 -56.47
CA ALA A 846 -14.88 -23.28 -56.30
C ALA A 846 -16.16 -22.54 -56.72
N GLU A 847 -16.26 -21.28 -56.32
CA GLU A 847 -17.28 -20.38 -56.83
C GLU A 847 -16.60 -19.22 -57.56
N LEU A 848 -17.07 -18.97 -58.78
CA LEU A 848 -16.66 -17.89 -59.67
C LEU A 848 -17.70 -16.78 -59.57
N PHE A 849 -17.34 -15.66 -58.97
CA PHE A 849 -18.16 -14.46 -58.89
C PHE A 849 -17.79 -13.50 -60.02
N ILE A 850 -18.80 -13.09 -60.78
CA ILE A 850 -18.72 -12.17 -61.90
C ILE A 850 -19.26 -10.81 -61.40
N LEU A 851 -18.34 -9.86 -61.26
CA LEU A 851 -18.54 -8.61 -60.55
C LEU A 851 -18.73 -7.44 -61.54
N PRO A 852 -19.64 -6.50 -61.26
CA PRO A 852 -19.71 -5.25 -62.01
C PRO A 852 -18.48 -4.39 -61.67
N TYR A 853 -17.90 -3.79 -62.70
CA TYR A 853 -16.80 -2.86 -62.55
C TYR A 853 -17.03 -1.68 -63.51
N GLN A 854 -16.81 -0.46 -63.01
CA GLN A 854 -16.90 0.78 -63.78
C GLN A 854 -15.50 1.38 -63.86
N ASP A 855 -15.01 1.67 -65.06
CA ASP A 855 -13.87 2.56 -65.23
C ASP A 855 -14.25 4.02 -64.96
N ALA A 856 -13.25 4.88 -64.73
CA ALA A 856 -13.44 6.24 -64.23
C ALA A 856 -14.27 7.18 -65.16
N THR A 857 -14.53 6.78 -66.40
CA THR A 857 -15.43 7.45 -67.34
C THR A 857 -16.87 6.94 -67.15
N GLY A 858 -17.57 7.47 -66.15
CA GLY A 858 -18.80 6.88 -65.63
C GLY A 858 -20.07 6.99 -66.49
N GLU A 859 -20.29 6.04 -67.41
CA GLU A 859 -21.60 5.82 -68.06
C GLU A 859 -22.45 4.75 -67.32
N LYS A 860 -23.35 5.18 -66.43
CA LYS A 860 -24.14 4.29 -65.55
C LYS A 860 -25.24 3.43 -66.22
N LYS A 861 -25.33 3.35 -67.56
CA LYS A 861 -26.54 2.84 -68.26
C LYS A 861 -26.45 1.47 -68.98
N ARG A 862 -25.35 0.71 -68.86
CA ARG A 862 -25.22 -0.63 -69.52
C ARG A 862 -24.71 -1.80 -68.66
N ALA A 863 -24.58 -1.62 -67.34
CA ALA A 863 -23.91 -2.60 -66.47
C ALA A 863 -24.52 -4.03 -66.48
N ALA A 864 -25.85 -4.18 -66.51
CA ALA A 864 -26.49 -5.49 -66.40
C ALA A 864 -26.27 -6.39 -67.64
N ALA A 865 -26.47 -5.85 -68.84
CA ALA A 865 -26.33 -6.61 -70.10
C ALA A 865 -24.89 -7.11 -70.33
N ASN A 866 -23.89 -6.36 -69.86
CA ASN A 866 -22.50 -6.80 -69.91
C ASN A 866 -22.24 -8.04 -69.04
N LEU A 867 -22.90 -8.19 -67.88
CA LEU A 867 -22.65 -9.32 -66.97
C LEU A 867 -23.13 -10.66 -67.57
N GLU A 868 -24.27 -10.66 -68.25
CA GLU A 868 -24.81 -11.85 -68.94
C GLU A 868 -23.92 -12.23 -70.14
N GLN A 869 -23.51 -11.27 -70.97
CA GLN A 869 -22.58 -11.52 -72.07
C GLN A 869 -21.20 -12.05 -71.59
N ILE A 870 -20.72 -11.54 -70.45
CA ILE A 870 -19.49 -12.00 -69.81
C ILE A 870 -19.65 -13.43 -69.26
N SER A 871 -20.78 -13.76 -68.63
CA SER A 871 -21.00 -15.10 -68.06
C SER A 871 -21.24 -16.16 -69.14
N GLU A 872 -21.98 -15.87 -70.20
CA GLU A 872 -22.09 -16.74 -71.38
C GLU A 872 -20.70 -17.05 -72.00
N THR A 873 -19.86 -16.02 -72.13
CA THR A 873 -18.48 -16.17 -72.65
C THR A 873 -17.63 -17.08 -71.75
N LEU A 874 -17.70 -16.90 -70.43
CA LEU A 874 -16.99 -17.74 -69.45
C LEU A 874 -17.49 -19.19 -69.47
N ILE A 875 -18.80 -19.40 -69.47
CA ILE A 875 -19.44 -20.72 -69.54
C ILE A 875 -19.06 -21.44 -70.84
N GLN A 876 -19.06 -20.75 -71.98
CA GLN A 876 -18.65 -21.33 -73.26
C GLN A 876 -17.20 -21.83 -73.21
N LYS A 877 -16.27 -21.06 -72.62
CA LYS A 877 -14.85 -21.42 -72.53
C LYS A 877 -14.56 -22.53 -71.51
N LEU A 878 -15.29 -22.56 -70.39
CA LEU A 878 -15.27 -23.66 -69.43
C LEU A 878 -15.78 -24.96 -70.06
N ASN A 879 -16.94 -24.93 -70.73
CA ASN A 879 -17.54 -26.12 -71.37
C ASN A 879 -16.74 -26.63 -72.58
N GLN A 880 -15.92 -25.78 -73.21
CA GLN A 880 -14.95 -26.17 -74.24
C GLN A 880 -13.67 -26.81 -73.65
N ASN A 881 -13.56 -27.00 -72.33
CA ASN A 881 -12.39 -27.52 -71.61
C ASN A 881 -11.09 -26.72 -71.88
N LEU A 882 -11.21 -25.45 -72.28
CA LEU A 882 -10.06 -24.59 -72.57
C LEU A 882 -9.39 -24.09 -71.28
N VAL A 883 -10.16 -23.96 -70.19
CA VAL A 883 -9.68 -23.54 -68.87
C VAL A 883 -9.02 -24.73 -68.16
N HIS A 884 -7.70 -24.69 -68.06
CA HIS A 884 -6.89 -25.73 -67.42
C HIS A 884 -5.61 -25.13 -66.85
N PHE A 885 -4.97 -25.85 -65.92
CA PHE A 885 -3.64 -25.51 -65.43
C PHE A 885 -2.84 -26.79 -65.12
N GLU A 886 -1.52 -26.67 -64.97
CA GLU A 886 -0.66 -27.75 -64.51
C GLU A 886 -0.30 -27.50 -63.04
N LEU A 887 -0.62 -28.45 -62.15
CA LEU A 887 -0.38 -28.33 -60.71
C LEU A 887 1.08 -28.68 -60.35
N LYS A 888 1.62 -29.68 -61.05
CA LYS A 888 3.01 -30.14 -61.03
C LYS A 888 3.28 -30.87 -62.37
N PRO A 889 4.54 -31.03 -62.80
CA PRO A 889 4.87 -31.70 -64.06
C PRO A 889 4.12 -33.05 -64.24
N GLY A 890 3.33 -33.14 -65.30
CA GLY A 890 2.51 -34.30 -65.64
C GLY A 890 1.10 -34.34 -65.01
N VAL A 891 0.74 -33.42 -64.12
CA VAL A 891 -0.60 -33.34 -63.50
C VAL A 891 -1.33 -32.09 -63.97
N ARG A 892 -2.07 -32.27 -65.07
CA ARG A 892 -2.99 -31.27 -65.65
C ARG A 892 -4.35 -31.36 -64.97
N ILE A 893 -4.82 -30.22 -64.46
CA ILE A 893 -6.13 -30.04 -63.85
C ILE A 893 -7.05 -29.33 -64.85
N LEU A 894 -8.25 -29.88 -65.04
CA LEU A 894 -9.32 -29.25 -65.83
C LEU A 894 -10.30 -28.52 -64.91
N VAL A 895 -10.87 -27.41 -65.40
CA VAL A 895 -11.90 -26.63 -64.69
C VAL A 895 -13.18 -26.65 -65.50
N HIS A 896 -14.27 -27.09 -64.89
CA HIS A 896 -15.58 -27.24 -65.53
C HIS A 896 -16.63 -26.35 -64.84
N ALA A 897 -17.66 -25.94 -65.58
CA ALA A 897 -18.82 -25.27 -65.01
C ALA A 897 -19.84 -26.30 -64.51
N ALA A 898 -20.25 -26.18 -63.25
CA ALA A 898 -21.51 -26.76 -62.77
C ALA A 898 -22.66 -25.78 -63.06
N HIS A 899 -23.91 -26.28 -63.07
CA HIS A 899 -25.08 -25.50 -63.50
C HIS A 899 -25.25 -24.14 -62.81
N LEU A 900 -25.70 -23.15 -63.58
CA LEU A 900 -26.11 -21.83 -63.13
C LEU A 900 -27.10 -21.90 -61.96
N THR A 901 -26.74 -21.30 -60.83
CA THR A 901 -27.65 -21.04 -59.69
C THR A 901 -27.81 -19.55 -59.49
N ALA A 902 -29.02 -19.03 -59.66
CA ALA A 902 -29.34 -17.65 -59.33
C ALA A 902 -29.41 -17.46 -57.81
N ALA A 903 -28.26 -17.16 -57.19
CA ALA A 903 -28.06 -16.94 -55.74
C ALA A 903 -28.42 -18.13 -54.81
N PRO A 904 -27.44 -18.96 -54.41
CA PRO A 904 -27.66 -20.10 -53.51
C PRO A 904 -27.76 -19.72 -52.02
N LEU A 905 -28.21 -20.68 -51.20
CA LEU A 905 -28.10 -20.61 -49.73
C LEU A 905 -26.63 -20.68 -49.32
N VAL A 906 -26.27 -19.94 -48.27
CA VAL A 906 -24.98 -20.08 -47.56
C VAL A 906 -25.26 -20.54 -46.13
N ASP A 907 -25.87 -21.72 -46.00
CA ASP A 907 -25.97 -22.43 -44.73
C ASP A 907 -24.71 -23.27 -44.53
N LEU A 908 -23.73 -22.72 -43.80
CA LEU A 908 -22.57 -23.47 -43.31
C LEU A 908 -22.97 -24.34 -42.10
N THR A 909 -23.97 -25.19 -42.29
CA THR A 909 -24.22 -26.31 -41.37
C THR A 909 -23.11 -27.35 -41.57
N PRO A 910 -22.44 -27.82 -40.49
CA PRO A 910 -21.50 -28.92 -40.63
C PRO A 910 -22.28 -30.16 -41.05
N SER A 911 -21.84 -30.80 -42.14
CA SER A 911 -22.51 -32.00 -42.67
C SER A 911 -22.61 -33.06 -41.58
N HIS A 912 -23.84 -33.38 -41.16
CA HIS A 912 -24.05 -34.41 -40.13
C HIS A 912 -23.38 -35.71 -40.54
N SER A 913 -22.50 -36.20 -39.67
CA SER A 913 -21.69 -37.38 -39.92
C SER A 913 -22.57 -38.61 -40.14
N GLY A 914 -22.20 -39.45 -41.12
CA GLY A 914 -22.92 -40.70 -41.42
C GLY A 914 -22.99 -41.68 -40.24
N SER A 915 -22.21 -41.46 -39.19
CA SER A 915 -22.32 -42.17 -37.92
C SER A 915 -23.67 -41.99 -37.23
N ALA A 916 -24.40 -40.89 -37.42
CA ALA A 916 -25.75 -40.73 -36.85
C ALA A 916 -26.76 -41.71 -37.47
N MET A 917 -26.70 -41.89 -38.79
CA MET A 917 -27.57 -42.84 -39.51
C MET A 917 -27.15 -44.30 -39.25
N LEU A 918 -25.85 -44.56 -39.10
CA LEU A 918 -25.31 -45.85 -38.66
C LEU A 918 -25.66 -46.17 -37.20
N MET A 919 -25.71 -45.17 -36.30
CA MET A 919 -26.14 -45.32 -34.91
C MET A 919 -27.65 -45.63 -34.81
N LEU A 920 -28.48 -44.97 -35.62
CA LEU A 920 -29.90 -45.32 -35.74
C LEU A 920 -30.08 -46.75 -36.25
N LEU A 921 -29.32 -47.16 -37.27
CA LEU A 921 -29.30 -48.55 -37.75
C LEU A 921 -28.82 -49.52 -36.67
N SER A 922 -27.76 -49.22 -35.91
CA SER A 922 -27.27 -50.11 -34.85
C SER A 922 -28.25 -50.20 -33.67
N VAL A 923 -28.93 -49.11 -33.31
CA VAL A 923 -30.00 -49.13 -32.29
C VAL A 923 -31.20 -49.96 -32.76
N VAL A 924 -31.57 -49.88 -34.04
CA VAL A 924 -32.62 -50.75 -34.64
C VAL A 924 -32.17 -52.22 -34.67
N PHE A 925 -30.92 -52.53 -35.03
CA PHE A 925 -30.39 -53.90 -35.01
C PHE A 925 -30.27 -54.46 -33.58
N VAL A 926 -29.85 -53.67 -32.60
CA VAL A 926 -29.81 -54.07 -31.19
C VAL A 926 -31.23 -54.24 -30.64
N GLY A 927 -32.18 -53.36 -30.98
CA GLY A 927 -33.59 -53.50 -30.64
C GLY A 927 -34.20 -54.79 -31.21
N LEU A 928 -33.91 -55.10 -32.48
CA LEU A 928 -34.30 -56.37 -33.11
C LEU A 928 -33.63 -57.57 -32.44
N ALA A 929 -32.33 -57.51 -32.11
CA ALA A 929 -31.63 -58.58 -31.41
C ALA A 929 -32.23 -58.84 -30.01
N VAL A 930 -32.50 -57.79 -29.23
CA VAL A 930 -33.17 -57.89 -27.92
C VAL A 930 -34.59 -58.44 -28.07
N PHE A 931 -35.35 -58.02 -29.08
CA PHE A 931 -36.69 -58.54 -29.36
C PHE A 931 -36.68 -60.02 -29.76
N VAL A 932 -35.71 -60.45 -30.59
CA VAL A 932 -35.52 -61.85 -30.98
C VAL A 932 -35.10 -62.71 -29.78
N ILE A 933 -34.17 -62.24 -28.96
CA ILE A 933 -33.77 -62.91 -27.70
C ILE A 933 -34.97 -63.03 -26.76
N TYR A 934 -35.76 -61.97 -26.57
CA TYR A 934 -36.97 -61.97 -25.76
C TYR A 934 -38.05 -62.93 -26.28
N LYS A 935 -38.20 -63.04 -27.61
CA LYS A 935 -39.08 -64.04 -28.26
C LYS A 935 -38.59 -65.48 -28.06
N PHE A 936 -37.29 -65.75 -28.21
CA PHE A 936 -36.74 -67.10 -28.07
C PHE A 936 -36.67 -67.58 -26.62
N LYS A 937 -36.42 -66.70 -25.64
CA LYS A 937 -36.33 -67.06 -24.22
C LYS A 937 -37.67 -67.50 -23.60
N ARG A 938 -38.77 -67.50 -24.37
CA ARG A 938 -40.13 -67.84 -23.90
C ARG A 938 -40.62 -69.25 -24.31
N LYS A 939 -39.74 -70.13 -24.80
CA LYS A 939 -40.04 -71.56 -25.07
C LYS A 939 -38.90 -72.51 -24.65
N ILE A 940 -38.84 -72.84 -23.35
CA ILE A 940 -38.40 -74.12 -22.77
C ILE A 940 -38.81 -74.13 -21.28
N PRO A 941 -39.33 -75.22 -20.70
CA PRO A 941 -39.88 -75.21 -19.34
C PRO A 941 -38.93 -75.77 -18.27
N GLY A 942 -38.86 -75.06 -17.13
CA GLY A 942 -38.74 -75.65 -15.79
C GLY A 942 -37.35 -76.05 -15.25
N LEU A 943 -36.84 -75.28 -14.29
CA LEU A 943 -36.57 -75.79 -12.93
C LEU A 943 -36.58 -74.63 -11.90
N ASN A 944 -36.95 -74.91 -10.64
CA ASN A 944 -37.12 -73.94 -9.56
C ASN A 944 -36.16 -74.22 -8.38
N ILE A 945 -35.84 -73.17 -7.60
CA ILE A 945 -35.58 -73.11 -6.14
C ILE A 945 -35.61 -71.60 -5.81
N TYR A 946 -36.61 -71.05 -5.10
CA TYR A 946 -36.85 -71.00 -3.62
C TYR A 946 -35.74 -70.30 -2.82
N ALA A 947 -36.01 -69.42 -1.83
CA ALA A 947 -37.26 -69.02 -1.13
C ALA A 947 -37.50 -67.47 -1.22
N GLN A 948 -38.70 -66.87 -1.06
CA GLN A 948 -39.67 -66.84 0.06
C GLN A 948 -39.07 -66.15 1.33
N MET A 949 -39.73 -65.26 2.09
CA MET A 949 -41.15 -64.87 2.35
C MET A 949 -41.26 -63.32 2.55
N GLN A 950 -42.40 -62.61 2.64
CA GLN A 950 -43.82 -62.76 2.23
C GLN A 950 -44.54 -61.37 2.42
N ASN A 951 -45.84 -61.24 2.09
CA ASN A 951 -46.65 -60.02 2.27
C ASN A 951 -47.33 -59.93 3.66
N GLU A 952 -47.78 -58.75 4.08
CA GLU A 952 -49.23 -58.40 4.08
C GLU A 952 -49.49 -56.90 4.39
N LYS A 953 -50.70 -56.51 4.81
CA LYS A 953 -51.50 -55.48 4.08
C LYS A 953 -52.60 -54.82 4.94
N ASP A 954 -53.21 -53.73 4.43
CA ASP A 954 -54.50 -53.12 4.86
C ASP A 954 -54.52 -52.40 6.24
N GLN A 955 -55.44 -51.48 6.61
CA GLN A 955 -56.31 -50.51 5.88
C GLN A 955 -57.02 -49.55 6.89
N GLU A 956 -57.04 -48.21 6.64
CA GLU A 956 -57.98 -47.19 7.24
C GLU A 956 -57.98 -46.99 8.80
N MET A 957 -58.62 -46.02 9.50
CA MET A 957 -59.39 -44.79 9.17
C MET A 957 -59.42 -43.76 10.37
N VAL A 958 -60.09 -42.61 10.18
CA VAL A 958 -60.63 -41.62 11.17
C VAL A 958 -59.67 -40.54 11.75
N SER A 959 -60.22 -39.34 11.99
CA SER A 959 -59.61 -38.11 12.54
C SER A 959 -60.34 -37.60 13.81
N PRO A 960 -59.98 -36.43 14.39
CA PRO A 960 -60.92 -35.31 14.24
C PRO A 960 -60.32 -33.88 14.22
N VAL A 961 -60.99 -32.98 13.46
CA VAL A 961 -61.41 -31.59 13.81
C VAL A 961 -60.35 -30.62 14.43
N SER A 962 -60.03 -29.43 13.89
CA SER A 962 -60.44 -28.65 12.69
C SER A 962 -59.44 -27.46 12.50
N GLN A 963 -59.60 -26.36 11.72
CA GLN A 963 -60.74 -25.74 11.02
C GLN A 963 -60.30 -24.82 9.83
N ARG A 964 -61.30 -24.41 9.03
CA ARG A 964 -61.49 -23.23 8.12
C ARG A 964 -60.41 -22.15 8.01
N ASP A 965 -60.21 -21.46 6.88
CA ASP A 965 -60.85 -21.44 5.52
C ASP A 965 -59.95 -20.58 4.58
N SER A 966 -60.06 -20.51 3.23
CA SER A 966 -60.79 -21.24 2.16
C SER A 966 -60.11 -20.94 0.79
N ILE A 967 -60.69 -21.35 -0.37
CA ILE A 967 -60.16 -21.11 -1.74
C ILE A 967 -61.31 -20.78 -2.72
N PRO A 968 -61.16 -19.79 -3.61
CA PRO A 968 -61.17 -20.05 -5.08
C PRO A 968 -60.00 -19.30 -5.79
N ASN A 969 -59.22 -19.84 -6.75
CA ASN A 969 -59.47 -20.56 -8.02
C ASN A 969 -60.04 -19.74 -9.20
N VAL A 970 -59.14 -19.28 -10.11
CA VAL A 970 -59.26 -19.24 -11.61
C VAL A 970 -60.30 -18.22 -12.18
N PRO A 971 -60.09 -17.45 -13.30
CA PRO A 971 -59.39 -17.78 -14.56
C PRO A 971 -58.45 -16.69 -15.17
N GLN A 972 -58.12 -16.88 -16.45
CA GLN A 972 -57.17 -16.12 -17.30
C GLN A 972 -57.80 -14.92 -18.03
N SER A 973 -57.00 -13.90 -18.39
CA SER A 973 -56.95 -13.29 -19.76
C SER A 973 -55.94 -12.11 -19.89
N GLU A 974 -55.27 -12.02 -21.06
CA GLU A 974 -55.13 -10.85 -21.99
C GLU A 974 -54.76 -9.41 -21.47
N LEU A 975 -54.09 -8.48 -22.19
CA LEU A 975 -53.36 -8.42 -23.49
C LEU A 975 -52.43 -7.17 -23.56
N MET A 976 -51.46 -7.17 -24.50
CA MET A 976 -50.81 -6.00 -25.18
C MET A 976 -49.94 -4.93 -24.44
N SER A 977 -49.01 -4.37 -25.23
CA SER A 977 -48.23 -3.12 -25.04
C SER A 977 -48.90 -1.93 -25.78
N PRO A 978 -48.47 -0.66 -25.56
CA PRO A 978 -47.62 0.02 -26.56
C PRO A 978 -46.64 1.10 -26.00
N GLU A 979 -46.06 1.91 -26.90
CA GLU A 979 -44.93 2.86 -26.72
C GLU A 979 -45.31 4.32 -26.43
N GLN A 980 -44.32 5.16 -25.98
CA GLN A 980 -43.99 6.54 -26.44
C GLN A 980 -42.71 7.03 -25.70
N LEU A 981 -41.63 7.49 -26.36
CA LEU A 981 -41.32 8.84 -26.93
C LEU A 981 -41.23 10.01 -25.91
N VAL A 982 -40.26 10.96 -25.95
CA VAL A 982 -38.96 11.07 -26.68
C VAL A 982 -38.10 12.26 -26.13
N ASP A 983 -36.75 12.15 -26.16
CA ASP A 983 -35.67 13.20 -26.13
C ASP A 983 -35.68 14.37 -25.08
N GLU A 984 -34.67 15.26 -24.91
CA GLU A 984 -33.52 15.66 -25.77
C GLU A 984 -32.27 16.26 -25.02
N LYS A 985 -31.04 15.75 -25.34
CA LYS A 985 -29.67 16.39 -25.46
C LYS A 985 -29.14 17.40 -24.38
N LEU A 986 -27.91 17.94 -24.39
CA LEU A 986 -26.72 17.97 -25.28
C LEU A 986 -25.44 17.50 -24.52
N GLU A 987 -24.58 16.64 -25.10
CA GLU A 987 -23.49 16.87 -26.08
C GLU A 987 -22.19 17.51 -25.53
N VAL A 988 -21.05 16.81 -25.73
CA VAL A 988 -19.66 17.30 -25.57
C VAL A 988 -18.80 16.59 -26.62
N HIS A 989 -18.20 17.32 -27.57
CA HIS A 989 -17.28 16.77 -28.60
C HIS A 989 -16.33 17.87 -29.16
N PRO A 990 -15.23 17.54 -29.89
CA PRO A 990 -13.88 17.81 -29.35
C PRO A 990 -12.87 18.40 -30.39
N ILE A 991 -11.56 18.20 -30.16
CA ILE A 991 -10.42 18.39 -31.11
C ILE A 991 -10.01 19.90 -31.23
N GLU A 992 -8.74 20.35 -31.37
CA GLU A 992 -7.54 19.81 -32.06
C GLU A 992 -6.17 20.25 -31.41
N GLN A 993 -5.07 19.69 -31.92
CA GLN A 993 -3.66 20.17 -31.79
C GLN A 993 -3.26 20.96 -33.10
N PRO A 994 -2.03 21.48 -33.39
CA PRO A 994 -0.72 21.19 -32.80
C PRO A 994 0.34 22.34 -32.74
N GLN A 995 1.58 21.95 -32.42
CA GLN A 995 2.90 22.55 -32.78
C GLN A 995 3.31 23.96 -32.30
N ALA A 996 4.54 24.03 -31.77
CA ALA A 996 5.42 25.20 -31.78
C ALA A 996 6.90 24.76 -31.74
N THR A 997 7.80 25.52 -32.37
CA THR A 997 9.25 25.20 -32.44
C THR A 997 10.15 26.35 -31.95
N VAL A 998 11.11 25.98 -31.09
CA VAL A 998 12.45 26.59 -30.87
C VAL A 998 12.64 28.09 -31.19
N GLN A 999 12.83 28.92 -30.15
CA GLN A 999 14.01 29.81 -30.01
C GLN A 999 14.09 30.51 -28.63
N SER A 1000 15.29 30.93 -28.26
CA SER A 1000 15.63 31.83 -27.13
C SER A 1000 16.25 33.13 -27.72
N PRO A 1001 16.64 34.21 -26.98
CA PRO A 1001 16.90 34.31 -25.53
C PRO A 1001 16.63 35.70 -24.84
N ARG A 1002 17.19 35.86 -23.61
CA ARG A 1002 17.70 37.10 -22.94
C ARG A 1002 16.77 38.09 -22.17
N LYS A 1003 17.19 38.30 -20.91
CA LYS A 1003 17.27 39.56 -20.11
C LYS A 1003 15.98 40.32 -19.70
N GLY A 1004 15.91 40.72 -18.42
CA GLY A 1004 14.96 41.76 -17.94
C GLY A 1004 15.04 42.00 -16.42
N ASN A 1005 15.74 43.05 -15.98
CA ASN A 1005 15.96 43.37 -14.56
C ASN A 1005 14.69 43.85 -13.81
N ALA A 1006 14.45 43.26 -12.64
CA ALA A 1006 14.28 43.88 -11.31
C ALA A 1006 13.24 45.01 -11.02
N THR A 1007 12.89 45.12 -9.72
CA THR A 1007 12.15 46.23 -9.06
C THR A 1007 10.64 46.32 -9.40
N LYS A 1008 9.72 46.80 -8.54
CA LYS A 1008 9.76 47.14 -7.10
C LYS A 1008 8.32 47.27 -6.51
N VAL A 1009 8.14 46.86 -5.24
CA VAL A 1009 7.46 47.63 -4.16
C VAL A 1009 5.97 48.06 -4.27
N VAL A 1010 5.16 47.47 -3.36
CA VAL A 1010 4.09 48.10 -2.53
C VAL A 1010 2.63 48.25 -3.04
N TRP A 1011 1.71 47.86 -2.13
CA TRP A 1011 0.33 48.28 -1.75
C TRP A 1011 -0.25 49.57 -2.38
N THR A 1012 -1.58 49.86 -2.36
CA THR A 1012 -2.68 49.52 -1.41
C THR A 1012 -4.05 49.28 -2.08
N GLU A 1013 -5.06 49.01 -1.22
CA GLU A 1013 -6.52 49.15 -1.39
C GLU A 1013 -6.94 50.45 -2.16
N ASP A 1014 -8.13 50.58 -2.79
CA ASP A 1014 -9.41 50.73 -2.06
C ASP A 1014 -10.74 50.79 -2.90
N PHE A 1015 -11.87 50.62 -2.18
CA PHE A 1015 -13.26 51.16 -2.37
C PHE A 1015 -14.28 50.77 -3.50
N GLN A 1016 -15.29 49.97 -3.08
CA GLN A 1016 -16.75 50.29 -2.96
C GLN A 1016 -17.75 50.43 -4.15
N LYS A 1017 -18.82 49.59 -4.07
CA LYS A 1017 -20.28 49.89 -4.19
C LYS A 1017 -20.92 50.17 -5.59
N ALA A 1018 -22.22 49.96 -5.84
CA ALA A 1018 -23.36 49.41 -5.08
C ALA A 1018 -24.55 48.98 -6.01
N CYS A 1019 -25.69 48.60 -5.38
CA CYS A 1019 -27.04 48.31 -5.92
C CYS A 1019 -27.30 46.84 -6.37
N GLY A 1020 -28.37 46.17 -5.93
CA GLY A 1020 -29.45 46.60 -5.01
C GLY A 1020 -30.35 45.48 -4.46
N SER A 1021 -31.21 45.85 -3.50
CA SER A 1021 -32.24 45.04 -2.81
C SER A 1021 -33.65 45.48 -3.31
N PRO A 1022 -34.84 45.02 -2.83
CA PRO A 1022 -35.13 44.11 -1.69
C PRO A 1022 -36.30 43.11 -1.87
N ARG A 1023 -36.56 42.30 -0.81
CA ARG A 1023 -37.90 42.16 -0.17
C ARG A 1023 -37.83 41.41 1.17
N ASP A 1024 -38.60 41.89 2.14
CA ASP A 1024 -38.72 41.32 3.50
C ASP A 1024 -39.68 40.11 3.60
N PHE A 1025 -39.53 39.32 4.66
CA PHE A 1025 -40.60 39.12 5.66
C PHE A 1025 -40.01 38.69 7.03
N LYS A 1026 -40.74 38.93 8.13
CA LYS A 1026 -40.26 38.79 9.54
C LYS A 1026 -41.18 37.88 10.41
N PRO A 1027 -40.80 37.53 11.66
CA PRO A 1027 -41.16 36.24 12.31
C PRO A 1027 -42.30 36.35 13.36
N ARG A 1028 -42.59 35.24 14.08
CA ARG A 1028 -43.18 35.22 15.44
C ARG A 1028 -42.92 33.88 16.20
N PRO A 1029 -43.13 33.78 17.53
CA PRO A 1029 -42.38 32.87 18.42
C PRO A 1029 -43.23 32.05 19.43
N ARG A 1030 -42.55 31.43 20.44
CA ARG A 1030 -42.99 31.16 21.83
C ARG A 1030 -41.73 31.25 22.72
N ALA A 1031 -41.64 31.99 23.84
CA ALA A 1031 -42.47 32.07 25.06
C ALA A 1031 -42.38 30.76 25.89
N GLU A 1032 -41.52 30.64 26.91
CA GLU A 1032 -41.50 31.29 28.26
C GLU A 1032 -42.26 30.49 29.33
N VAL A 1033 -41.64 30.27 30.51
CA VAL A 1033 -42.22 30.26 31.87
C VAL A 1033 -41.12 29.97 32.94
N PHE A 1034 -41.03 30.84 33.95
CA PHE A 1034 -40.33 30.70 35.27
C PHE A 1034 -41.45 30.50 36.36
N PRO A 1035 -41.25 30.35 37.71
CA PRO A 1035 -40.10 30.80 38.52
C PRO A 1035 -39.74 29.97 39.82
N GLN A 1036 -38.80 30.52 40.62
CA GLN A 1036 -38.69 30.38 42.11
C GLN A 1036 -38.35 28.99 42.71
N LEU A 1037 -37.90 28.82 43.98
CA LEU A 1037 -37.62 29.73 45.12
C LEU A 1037 -36.60 29.08 46.10
N LEU A 1038 -35.64 29.84 46.68
CA LEU A 1038 -35.31 29.91 48.13
C LEU A 1038 -33.94 30.56 48.46
N SER A 1039 -33.83 31.10 49.67
CA SER A 1039 -32.65 31.67 50.37
C SER A 1039 -32.98 31.70 51.89
N PRO A 1040 -32.33 32.45 52.82
CA PRO A 1040 -30.99 33.06 52.87
C PRO A 1040 -30.24 32.82 54.23
N ARG A 1041 -28.96 33.26 54.35
CA ARG A 1041 -28.31 33.91 55.54
C ARG A 1041 -26.81 34.12 55.27
N ALA A 1042 -26.26 35.34 55.30
CA ALA A 1042 -25.77 36.15 56.45
C ALA A 1042 -24.29 35.81 56.84
N GLN A 1043 -23.40 36.75 57.21
CA GLN A 1043 -23.52 38.21 57.46
C GLN A 1043 -22.13 38.93 57.50
N LYS A 1044 -21.99 40.14 56.89
CA LYS A 1044 -21.08 41.28 57.25
C LYS A 1044 -19.53 41.05 57.24
N LYS A 1045 -18.63 42.06 57.16
CA LYS A 1045 -18.70 43.55 57.19
C LYS A 1045 -17.44 44.23 56.55
N SER A 1046 -17.59 45.46 56.03
CA SER A 1046 -16.64 46.62 55.97
C SER A 1046 -15.10 46.42 55.98
N LEU A 1047 -14.31 46.86 54.98
CA LEU A 1047 -13.87 48.26 54.66
C LEU A 1047 -12.91 48.90 55.69
N PRO A 1048 -12.03 49.87 55.32
CA PRO A 1048 -11.23 50.00 54.08
C PRO A 1048 -9.78 50.57 54.31
N MET A 1049 -8.89 50.43 53.32
CA MET A 1049 -7.98 51.50 52.87
C MET A 1049 -7.50 51.23 51.43
#